data_AF-A0A0A7CMX5-F1
#
_entry.id   AF-A0A0A7CMX5-F1
#
_cell.length_a   1.000
_cell.length_b   1.000
_cell.length_c   1.000
_cell.angle_alpha   90.00
_cell.angle_beta   90.00
_cell.angle_gamma   90.00
#
_symmetry.space_group_name_H-M   'P 1'
#
loop_
_entity.id
_entity.type
_entity.pdbx_description
1 polymer ?
#
loop_
_entity_poly.entity_id
_entity_poly.type
_entity_poly.pdbx_seq_one_letter_code
_entity_poly.pdbx_strand_id
1 'polypeptide(L)'
;MLARLAALIGVAAALQVPFTTYECVRGRCEPRPRSFSPPDSASSLRLCEMTCGAGNLWPLPTSVSLGTTTRVVSVDYVSHTVTFLDNSVPISPLVGAIQRIFDNTLALKATECALASVGGAELAVTASIESGNEVRDYFRTFTMAADDNTMVQELELETDESYTLTIVDGAATIHAATVYGYRHALTTLSQLIEYDELSHDMHIISAVTITDAPHFAHRGIVLDTSRQYYSVPAIKRLLDGMGATKLNSFHWHFTDTASFPIEIKGEPRLTAFGAYHPRSVYTQQAMRDIVAYARARGVRVIPEVDAPSHVGAGWQWGKDAGLGELAVCFGHNPWTEACVEPPCGQLNPFNPHVYDVLETVYEELNEIFDSDVFHMGGDEVHLGCWNMSAAVTAHMTDRSPDAFYRVWGRFQMQARQLVGEKKIAVWTSDLTNAPYLRKYFDPASTIIQMWTLSTGSDAARFTAQGYPVIASYYDAYYLDCGFGNWLLKGADWCTPYHHWSVLYDLDVLHNVPAAQRNLVLGGEVALWSEEVDEATMDAKIWPRAAAAAERWWSNPVNGTWKDAIDRMRIQRDRLVDIGLQADALQPLWCRQNAGDLSQGSGISISATVKSKSEALTVDTDESYELSIDGPKVSINAATVYGYRHALTTLNQLIDYDEISNSVKMIAKAKIADKPAYSHRGIVLDTARNYYSIDSLKRLVDTMGANKLNTFHWHFSDSSSFPFEIKSEPRLTSYGAYSKDQVYTQDQIRDFVQFAKARGVRIIPELDAPSHAGAGWQWGPKAGYGELTLCYGSDPWMDYCLEPPCGQLNPLNDHVYDILKTVFEEMHGLFDSNVFHMGGDEVSVPCWNSSKVITDHLKNTTSNAPFFDLWGTFQTKAGALIEKANKKIMVWTSDLTTDPYLKYFKPSNTIVQLWGGSTDGDAERLTSKGYEVVASYWDAYYLDCGFGGWVSKGNGWCAPYKSWQVIYDLDVRANLTATNAKRVLGSEVAMWSEIADEKAVEAKIWPRAAALAERLWTNPKTNWKSAMTRMRIQRDRIADAGVGTDAVHPLWCRQNPGKCTLV
;
A
#
# COMPACT_ATOMS: atom_id res chain seq x y z
N MET A 1 -22.25 -59.67 42.41
CA MET A 1 -21.42 -58.47 42.15
C MET A 1 -20.69 -58.51 40.80
N LEU A 2 -20.39 -59.69 40.22
CA LEU A 2 -19.76 -59.80 38.88
C LEU A 2 -20.72 -59.68 37.67
N ALA A 3 -22.04 -59.79 37.84
CA ALA A 3 -23.01 -59.64 36.74
C ALA A 3 -23.45 -58.18 36.46
N ARG A 4 -23.03 -57.21 37.29
CA ARG A 4 -23.34 -55.77 37.09
C ARG A 4 -22.18 -54.96 36.49
N LEU A 5 -20.99 -55.54 36.33
CA LEU A 5 -19.88 -54.91 35.61
C LEU A 5 -19.96 -55.13 34.08
N ALA A 6 -20.70 -56.15 33.62
CA ALA A 6 -20.85 -56.46 32.19
C ALA A 6 -21.86 -55.57 31.45
N ALA A 7 -22.63 -54.74 32.17
CA ALA A 7 -23.62 -53.82 31.58
C ALA A 7 -23.11 -52.38 31.38
N LEU A 8 -21.82 -52.12 31.67
CA LEU A 8 -21.16 -50.84 31.42
C LEU A 8 -20.10 -50.91 30.30
N ILE A 9 -20.00 -52.05 29.59
CA ILE A 9 -19.22 -52.20 28.35
C ILE A 9 -20.16 -52.06 27.13
N GLY A 10 -21.21 -51.25 27.28
CA GLY A 10 -22.10 -50.87 26.20
C GLY A 10 -21.45 -49.76 25.39
N VAL A 11 -20.73 -50.16 24.33
CA VAL A 11 -20.50 -49.36 23.12
C VAL A 11 -20.11 -47.90 23.40
N ALA A 12 -18.81 -47.66 23.63
CA ALA A 12 -18.26 -46.39 23.18
C ALA A 12 -18.42 -46.40 21.66
N ALA A 13 -19.55 -45.89 21.17
CA ALA A 13 -19.69 -45.52 19.77
C ALA A 13 -18.63 -44.44 19.58
N ALA A 14 -17.45 -44.84 19.10
CA ALA A 14 -16.46 -43.91 18.63
C ALA A 14 -17.19 -42.94 17.71
N LEU A 15 -17.02 -41.65 17.93
CA LEU A 15 -17.65 -40.62 17.11
C LEU A 15 -17.18 -40.84 15.67
N GLN A 16 -17.98 -41.55 14.87
CA GLN A 16 -17.67 -41.79 13.47
C GLN A 16 -18.05 -40.54 12.68
N VAL A 17 -17.08 -39.93 12.03
CA VAL A 17 -17.31 -38.84 11.08
C VAL A 17 -17.40 -39.46 9.69
N PRO A 18 -18.53 -39.31 8.97
CA PRO A 18 -18.65 -39.88 7.63
C PRO A 18 -17.71 -39.14 6.66
N PHE A 19 -17.09 -39.89 5.74
CA PHE A 19 -16.14 -39.36 4.77
C PHE A 19 -16.86 -38.45 3.77
N THR A 20 -16.19 -37.35 3.37
CA THR A 20 -16.58 -36.58 2.19
C THR A 20 -15.81 -37.13 1.01
N THR A 21 -16.50 -37.43 -0.09
CA THR A 21 -15.87 -37.87 -1.34
C THR A 21 -15.96 -36.76 -2.37
N TYR A 22 -15.07 -36.77 -3.36
CA TYR A 22 -14.93 -35.72 -4.34
C TYR A 22 -14.99 -36.25 -5.76
N GLU A 23 -15.50 -35.43 -6.67
CA GLU A 23 -15.50 -35.70 -8.09
C GLU A 23 -15.01 -34.46 -8.85
N CYS A 24 -14.21 -34.69 -9.89
CA CYS A 24 -13.73 -33.64 -10.76
C CYS A 24 -14.86 -33.16 -11.69
N VAL A 25 -15.35 -31.96 -11.47
CA VAL A 25 -16.37 -31.32 -12.30
C VAL A 25 -15.78 -30.02 -12.85
N ARG A 26 -15.64 -29.95 -14.18
CA ARG A 26 -15.10 -28.77 -14.90
C ARG A 26 -13.74 -28.28 -14.36
N GLY A 27 -12.87 -29.22 -13.97
CA GLY A 27 -11.53 -28.88 -13.48
C GLY A 27 -11.48 -28.44 -12.01
N ARG A 28 -12.55 -28.63 -11.23
CA ARG A 28 -12.58 -28.43 -9.78
C ARG A 28 -13.15 -29.64 -9.04
N CYS A 29 -12.79 -29.77 -7.77
CA CYS A 29 -13.23 -30.87 -6.92
C CYS A 29 -14.50 -30.52 -6.17
N GLU A 30 -15.63 -31.10 -6.59
CA GLU A 30 -16.92 -30.91 -5.94
C GLU A 30 -17.17 -32.00 -4.90
N PRO A 31 -17.62 -31.64 -3.67
CA PRO A 31 -17.95 -32.62 -2.65
C PRO A 31 -19.23 -33.38 -3.02
N ARG A 32 -19.25 -34.67 -2.75
CA ARG A 32 -20.41 -35.56 -2.83
C ARG A 32 -20.98 -35.82 -1.42
N PRO A 33 -22.25 -36.30 -1.31
CA PRO A 33 -22.86 -36.57 -0.01
C PRO A 33 -21.98 -37.47 0.86
N ARG A 34 -21.85 -37.09 2.14
CA ARG A 34 -20.99 -37.83 3.07
C ARG A 34 -21.49 -39.27 3.26
N SER A 35 -20.56 -40.21 3.33
CA SER A 35 -20.85 -41.65 3.50
C SER A 35 -19.92 -42.28 4.53
N PHE A 36 -20.45 -43.21 5.32
CA PHE A 36 -19.62 -44.09 6.18
C PHE A 36 -18.98 -45.24 5.39
N SER A 37 -19.43 -45.49 4.16
CA SER A 37 -18.91 -46.52 3.26
C SER A 37 -18.84 -45.95 1.85
N PRO A 38 -17.81 -45.14 1.54
CA PRO A 38 -17.60 -44.63 0.20
C PRO A 38 -17.32 -45.78 -0.79
N PRO A 39 -17.76 -45.67 -2.06
CA PRO A 39 -17.45 -46.68 -3.08
C PRO A 39 -15.96 -46.69 -3.43
N ASP A 40 -15.43 -47.83 -3.88
CA ASP A 40 -14.01 -47.98 -4.27
C ASP A 40 -13.56 -47.01 -5.38
N SER A 41 -14.50 -46.48 -6.17
CA SER A 41 -14.23 -45.49 -7.22
C SER A 41 -14.25 -44.04 -6.72
N ALA A 42 -14.49 -43.80 -5.43
CA ALA A 42 -14.51 -42.46 -4.86
C ALA A 42 -13.10 -41.89 -4.72
N SER A 43 -12.99 -40.56 -4.82
CA SER A 43 -11.72 -39.85 -4.64
C SER A 43 -11.75 -39.03 -3.35
N SER A 44 -10.64 -39.02 -2.60
CA SER A 44 -10.42 -38.00 -1.57
C SER A 44 -10.19 -36.63 -2.19
N LEU A 45 -10.19 -35.59 -1.34
CA LEU A 45 -9.93 -34.23 -1.80
C LEU A 45 -8.55 -34.12 -2.48
N ARG A 46 -7.49 -34.66 -1.85
CA ARG A 46 -6.12 -34.56 -2.36
C ARG A 46 -5.93 -35.28 -3.70
N LEU A 47 -6.51 -36.48 -3.87
CA LEU A 47 -6.44 -37.19 -5.14
C LEU A 47 -7.20 -36.46 -6.25
N CYS A 48 -8.39 -35.94 -5.93
CA CYS A 48 -9.15 -35.15 -6.89
C CYS A 48 -8.35 -33.90 -7.29
N GLU A 49 -7.80 -33.14 -6.34
CA GLU A 49 -7.03 -31.92 -6.60
C GLU A 49 -5.78 -32.20 -7.45
N MET A 50 -5.15 -33.37 -7.25
CA MET A 50 -3.98 -33.79 -8.04
C MET A 50 -4.33 -34.13 -9.50
N THR A 51 -5.51 -34.69 -9.75
CA THR A 51 -5.91 -35.23 -11.08
C THR A 51 -6.89 -34.36 -11.86
N CYS A 52 -7.40 -33.28 -11.24
CA CYS A 52 -8.43 -32.43 -11.81
C CYS A 52 -7.87 -31.10 -12.33
N GLY A 53 -8.34 -30.65 -13.49
CA GLY A 53 -8.03 -29.32 -14.04
C GLY A 53 -6.54 -29.12 -14.31
N ALA A 54 -5.97 -28.03 -13.80
CA ALA A 54 -4.53 -27.73 -13.90
C ALA A 54 -3.67 -28.49 -12.87
N GLY A 55 -4.30 -29.37 -12.07
CA GLY A 55 -3.67 -30.08 -10.97
C GLY A 55 -3.39 -29.18 -9.77
N ASN A 56 -2.52 -29.67 -8.89
CA ASN A 56 -2.23 -29.07 -7.59
C ASN A 56 -0.82 -28.45 -7.51
N LEU A 57 -0.18 -28.16 -8.64
CA LEU A 57 1.23 -27.72 -8.68
C LEU A 57 1.40 -26.25 -8.22
N TRP A 58 2.46 -26.01 -7.45
CA TRP A 58 2.89 -24.69 -7.02
C TRP A 58 4.43 -24.60 -6.85
N PRO A 59 5.14 -23.66 -7.49
CA PRO A 59 4.67 -22.85 -8.62
C PRO A 59 4.17 -23.70 -9.80
N LEU A 60 3.27 -23.14 -10.60
CA LEU A 60 2.81 -23.74 -11.85
C LEU A 60 3.99 -23.81 -12.85
N PRO A 61 4.29 -24.98 -13.45
CA PRO A 61 5.33 -25.09 -14.45
C PRO A 61 5.03 -24.28 -15.71
N THR A 62 6.09 -23.85 -16.41
CA THR A 62 5.96 -23.13 -17.70
C THR A 62 5.33 -23.98 -18.81
N SER A 63 5.51 -25.30 -18.78
CA SER A 63 4.81 -26.26 -19.63
C SER A 63 4.47 -27.54 -18.85
N VAL A 64 3.19 -27.92 -18.83
CA VAL A 64 2.70 -29.08 -18.08
C VAL A 64 1.61 -29.84 -18.84
N SER A 65 1.71 -31.16 -18.83
CA SER A 65 0.66 -32.10 -19.24
C SER A 65 0.47 -33.16 -18.15
N LEU A 66 -0.71 -33.20 -17.55
CA LEU A 66 -1.06 -34.14 -16.47
C LEU A 66 -2.06 -35.19 -16.96
N GLY A 67 -1.84 -36.44 -16.57
CA GLY A 67 -2.82 -37.53 -16.68
C GLY A 67 -3.94 -37.40 -15.63
N THR A 68 -5.01 -38.17 -15.82
CA THR A 68 -6.20 -38.12 -14.93
C THR A 68 -6.32 -39.34 -14.02
N THR A 69 -5.30 -40.20 -13.98
CA THR A 69 -5.30 -41.44 -13.19
C THR A 69 -4.10 -41.48 -12.27
N THR A 70 -4.20 -42.30 -11.22
CA THR A 70 -3.15 -42.51 -10.22
C THR A 70 -2.78 -43.98 -10.11
N ARG A 71 -1.65 -44.25 -9.44
CA ARG A 71 -1.16 -45.57 -9.10
C ARG A 71 -0.63 -45.59 -7.67
N VAL A 72 -0.86 -46.68 -6.96
CA VAL A 72 -0.31 -46.89 -5.61
C VAL A 72 1.19 -47.15 -5.67
N VAL A 73 1.95 -46.43 -4.85
CA VAL A 73 3.41 -46.56 -4.70
C VAL A 73 3.81 -46.69 -3.24
N SER A 74 4.96 -47.33 -2.98
CA SER A 74 5.55 -47.39 -1.65
C SER A 74 6.57 -46.25 -1.47
N VAL A 75 6.47 -45.52 -0.35
CA VAL A 75 7.41 -44.47 0.03
C VAL A 75 8.50 -44.95 0.99
N ASP A 76 8.41 -46.19 1.48
CA ASP A 76 9.45 -46.82 2.31
C ASP A 76 10.65 -47.30 1.47
N TYR A 77 10.46 -47.45 0.16
CA TYR A 77 11.45 -47.95 -0.79
C TYR A 77 11.51 -47.05 -2.03
N VAL A 78 12.07 -45.85 -1.85
CA VAL A 78 12.38 -44.94 -2.97
C VAL A 78 13.76 -45.28 -3.51
N SER A 79 13.84 -45.67 -4.79
CA SER A 79 15.12 -45.90 -5.46
C SER A 79 15.51 -44.71 -6.32
N HIS A 80 16.68 -44.15 -6.03
CA HIS A 80 17.27 -43.05 -6.79
C HIS A 80 18.41 -43.58 -7.65
N THR A 81 18.30 -43.40 -8.97
CA THR A 81 19.38 -43.67 -9.93
C THR A 81 19.77 -42.37 -10.62
N VAL A 82 20.92 -41.80 -10.26
CA VAL A 82 21.43 -40.54 -10.83
C VAL A 82 22.66 -40.81 -11.67
N THR A 83 22.67 -40.29 -12.89
CA THR A 83 23.81 -40.36 -13.81
C THR A 83 24.27 -38.95 -14.16
N PHE A 84 25.58 -38.71 -14.10
CA PHE A 84 26.21 -37.51 -14.64
C PHE A 84 26.72 -37.82 -16.05
N LEU A 85 26.53 -36.92 -17.01
CA LEU A 85 27.02 -37.15 -18.38
C LEU A 85 28.55 -37.27 -18.47
N ASP A 86 29.27 -36.78 -17.46
CA ASP A 86 30.67 -37.14 -17.21
C ASP A 86 30.75 -38.33 -16.24
N ASN A 87 30.99 -39.53 -16.77
CA ASN A 87 30.97 -40.81 -16.04
C ASN A 87 32.09 -40.97 -14.97
N SER A 88 32.83 -39.90 -14.65
CA SER A 88 33.97 -39.94 -13.72
C SER A 88 33.67 -39.48 -12.29
N VAL A 89 32.43 -39.13 -11.94
CA VAL A 89 32.13 -38.45 -10.66
C VAL A 89 31.26 -39.32 -9.73
N PRO A 90 31.69 -39.59 -8.48
CA PRO A 90 30.83 -40.18 -7.44
C PRO A 90 29.62 -39.28 -7.11
N ILE A 91 28.51 -39.84 -6.61
CA ILE A 91 27.37 -39.05 -6.14
C ILE A 91 27.85 -38.05 -5.07
N SER A 92 27.68 -36.75 -5.32
CA SER A 92 28.12 -35.72 -4.38
C SER A 92 27.29 -35.73 -3.09
N PRO A 93 27.85 -35.35 -1.93
CA PRO A 93 27.09 -35.20 -0.67
C PRO A 93 25.85 -34.31 -0.79
N LEU A 94 25.89 -33.33 -1.70
CA LEU A 94 24.77 -32.43 -2.00
C LEU A 94 23.59 -33.17 -2.66
N VAL A 95 23.85 -34.03 -3.65
CA VAL A 95 22.80 -34.86 -4.29
C VAL A 95 22.14 -35.76 -3.25
N GLY A 96 22.93 -36.41 -2.39
CA GLY A 96 22.39 -37.23 -1.31
C GLY A 96 21.56 -36.43 -0.30
N ALA A 97 21.91 -35.17 -0.04
CA ALA A 97 21.10 -34.28 0.81
C ALA A 97 19.78 -33.90 0.14
N ILE A 98 19.79 -33.58 -1.16
CA ILE A 98 18.60 -33.29 -1.95
C ILE A 98 17.63 -34.48 -1.96
N GLN A 99 18.15 -35.69 -2.16
CA GLN A 99 17.35 -36.93 -2.13
C GLN A 99 16.70 -37.15 -0.76
N ARG A 100 17.46 -37.01 0.32
CA ARG A 100 16.91 -37.13 1.69
C ARG A 100 15.81 -36.11 1.98
N ILE A 101 15.92 -34.88 1.46
CA ILE A 101 14.85 -33.87 1.60
C ILE A 101 13.58 -34.35 0.91
N PHE A 102 13.69 -34.89 -0.30
CA PHE A 102 12.56 -35.47 -1.04
C PHE A 102 11.94 -36.65 -0.27
N ASP A 103 12.75 -37.63 0.15
CA ASP A 103 12.28 -38.83 0.85
C ASP A 103 11.59 -38.45 2.17
N ASN A 104 12.18 -37.55 2.96
CA ASN A 104 11.58 -37.07 4.20
C ASN A 104 10.26 -36.31 3.95
N THR A 105 10.19 -35.52 2.88
CA THR A 105 8.94 -34.82 2.51
C THR A 105 7.82 -35.80 2.18
N LEU A 106 8.13 -36.91 1.49
CA LEU A 106 7.16 -37.97 1.22
C LEU A 106 6.75 -38.69 2.50
N ALA A 107 7.70 -38.96 3.41
CA ALA A 107 7.41 -39.59 4.69
C ALA A 107 6.45 -38.75 5.56
N LEU A 108 6.57 -37.41 5.54
CA LEU A 108 5.65 -36.51 6.25
C LEU A 108 4.21 -36.55 5.72
N LYS A 109 4.00 -36.95 4.46
CA LYS A 109 2.66 -37.13 3.90
C LYS A 109 1.97 -38.41 4.40
N ALA A 110 2.73 -39.39 4.85
CA ALA A 110 2.19 -40.64 5.40
C ALA A 110 1.77 -40.45 6.86
N THR A 111 0.56 -40.87 7.21
CA THR A 111 0.07 -40.82 8.62
C THR A 111 0.58 -42.05 9.42
N GLU A 112 0.66 -41.97 10.75
CA GLU A 112 1.18 -43.04 11.64
C GLU A 112 0.53 -44.44 11.43
N CYS A 113 -0.64 -44.51 10.78
CA CYS A 113 -1.35 -45.76 10.48
C CYS A 113 -1.04 -46.37 9.09
N ALA A 114 -0.22 -45.74 8.25
CA ALA A 114 0.09 -46.18 6.88
C ALA A 114 1.13 -47.32 6.78
N LEU A 115 1.54 -47.93 7.91
CA LEU A 115 2.51 -49.03 7.99
C LEU A 115 2.07 -50.34 7.28
N ALA A 116 0.92 -50.35 6.60
CA ALA A 116 0.38 -51.49 5.86
C ALA A 116 0.38 -51.30 4.33
N SER A 117 1.20 -50.42 3.75
CA SER A 117 1.43 -50.31 2.29
C SER A 117 2.22 -51.51 1.71
N VAL A 118 1.93 -52.73 2.17
CA VAL A 118 2.60 -54.00 1.81
C VAL A 118 2.28 -54.45 0.36
N GLY A 119 1.71 -53.58 -0.49
CA GLY A 119 1.31 -53.90 -1.86
C GLY A 119 1.64 -52.85 -2.94
N GLY A 120 2.24 -51.70 -2.60
CA GLY A 120 2.58 -50.66 -3.56
C GLY A 120 3.78 -51.02 -4.45
N ALA A 121 3.83 -50.49 -5.67
CA ALA A 121 5.02 -50.61 -6.52
C ALA A 121 6.16 -49.74 -5.96
N GLU A 122 7.41 -50.16 -6.20
CA GLU A 122 8.61 -49.37 -5.85
C GLU A 122 8.57 -48.01 -6.57
N LEU A 123 8.86 -46.91 -5.85
CA LEU A 123 8.97 -45.58 -6.43
C LEU A 123 10.38 -45.41 -7.02
N ALA A 124 10.52 -45.67 -8.32
CA ALA A 124 11.78 -45.51 -9.05
C ALA A 124 11.92 -44.09 -9.62
N VAL A 125 12.99 -43.40 -9.24
CA VAL A 125 13.38 -42.08 -9.74
C VAL A 125 14.71 -42.19 -10.47
N THR A 126 14.68 -42.00 -11.79
CA THR A 126 15.89 -41.97 -12.64
C THR A 126 16.19 -40.54 -13.06
N ALA A 127 17.44 -40.10 -12.95
CA ALA A 127 17.84 -38.76 -13.36
C ALA A 127 19.15 -38.75 -14.17
N SER A 128 19.22 -37.84 -15.15
CA SER A 128 20.48 -37.46 -15.80
C SER A 128 20.77 -35.98 -15.60
N ILE A 129 21.98 -35.65 -15.15
CA ILE A 129 22.43 -34.28 -14.91
C ILE A 129 23.59 -33.96 -15.87
N GLU A 130 23.46 -32.86 -16.62
CA GLU A 130 24.41 -32.53 -17.70
C GLU A 130 25.78 -32.07 -17.20
N SER A 131 25.83 -31.12 -16.27
CA SER A 131 27.10 -30.57 -15.77
C SER A 131 27.63 -31.36 -14.56
N GLY A 132 28.81 -31.96 -14.70
CA GLY A 132 29.69 -32.38 -13.60
C GLY A 132 30.93 -31.50 -13.42
N ASN A 133 31.18 -30.55 -14.34
CA ASN A 133 32.43 -29.82 -14.49
C ASN A 133 32.19 -28.32 -14.66
N GLU A 134 32.18 -27.54 -13.57
CA GLU A 134 32.72 -26.17 -13.54
C GLU A 134 32.98 -25.80 -12.07
N VAL A 135 34.17 -26.06 -11.52
CA VAL A 135 34.89 -25.15 -10.60
C VAL A 135 36.37 -25.53 -10.61
N ARG A 136 37.22 -24.54 -10.90
CA ARG A 136 38.68 -24.62 -10.83
C ARG A 136 39.13 -23.95 -9.53
N ASP A 137 39.88 -24.68 -8.71
CA ASP A 137 40.68 -24.21 -7.56
C ASP A 137 40.03 -23.20 -6.58
N TYR A 138 39.49 -23.65 -5.44
CA TYR A 138 39.67 -22.95 -4.14
C TYR A 138 39.21 -23.73 -2.88
N PHE A 139 39.64 -24.97 -2.68
CA PHE A 139 39.60 -25.59 -1.34
C PHE A 139 41.00 -25.68 -0.74
N ARG A 140 41.44 -24.60 -0.08
CA ARG A 140 42.51 -24.68 0.94
C ARG A 140 41.89 -25.10 2.28
N THR A 141 41.86 -26.41 2.46
CA THR A 141 41.86 -27.22 3.69
C THR A 141 41.93 -26.49 5.05
N PHE A 142 40.96 -26.80 5.91
CA PHE A 142 41.18 -27.24 7.30
C PHE A 142 40.13 -28.30 7.64
N THR A 143 40.39 -29.58 7.35
CA THR A 143 40.58 -30.58 8.41
C THR A 143 41.67 -31.57 8.02
N MET A 144 42.42 -32.02 9.03
CA MET A 144 43.39 -33.10 8.88
C MET A 144 42.72 -34.38 8.35
N ALA A 145 43.31 -34.91 7.28
CA ALA A 145 43.20 -36.28 6.77
C ALA A 145 41.84 -36.72 6.19
N ALA A 146 41.66 -36.56 4.88
CA ALA A 146 41.71 -37.65 3.89
C ALA A 146 41.18 -37.15 2.53
N ASP A 147 41.75 -37.68 1.46
CA ASP A 147 41.41 -37.48 0.05
C ASP A 147 39.89 -37.39 -0.24
N ASP A 148 39.45 -36.43 -1.06
CA ASP A 148 38.93 -36.73 -2.41
C ASP A 148 38.50 -35.45 -3.18
N ASN A 149 38.56 -35.57 -4.49
CA ASN A 149 38.32 -34.56 -5.52
C ASN A 149 36.81 -34.23 -5.67
N THR A 150 36.17 -33.65 -4.64
CA THR A 150 34.73 -33.36 -4.67
C THR A 150 34.38 -32.07 -5.40
N MET A 151 33.80 -32.22 -6.59
CA MET A 151 33.21 -31.15 -7.41
C MET A 151 31.93 -30.61 -6.73
N VAL A 152 31.87 -29.31 -6.44
CA VAL A 152 30.66 -28.62 -5.94
C VAL A 152 30.27 -27.59 -6.98
N GLN A 153 29.07 -27.70 -7.55
CA GLN A 153 28.51 -26.67 -8.42
C GLN A 153 28.04 -25.50 -7.56
N GLU A 154 28.50 -24.29 -7.85
CA GLU A 154 28.11 -23.06 -7.14
C GLU A 154 26.71 -22.59 -7.58
N LEU A 155 25.95 -22.00 -6.64
CA LEU A 155 24.62 -21.43 -6.90
C LEU A 155 24.73 -19.92 -7.06
N GLU A 156 24.84 -19.48 -8.29
CA GLU A 156 25.00 -18.08 -8.69
C GLU A 156 23.70 -17.54 -9.31
N LEU A 157 23.68 -16.26 -9.67
CA LEU A 157 22.59 -15.64 -10.43
C LEU A 157 22.36 -16.31 -11.79
N GLU A 158 23.42 -16.76 -12.47
CA GLU A 158 23.34 -17.32 -13.83
C GLU A 158 23.15 -18.85 -13.85
N THR A 159 22.98 -19.49 -12.68
CA THR A 159 22.80 -20.94 -12.59
C THR A 159 21.55 -21.39 -13.34
N ASP A 160 21.69 -22.36 -14.24
CA ASP A 160 20.56 -22.96 -14.94
C ASP A 160 19.73 -23.84 -13.99
N GLU A 161 18.51 -23.40 -13.71
CA GLU A 161 17.55 -24.06 -12.82
C GLU A 161 16.49 -24.88 -13.58
N SER A 162 16.69 -25.12 -14.87
CA SER A 162 15.74 -25.82 -15.74
C SER A 162 15.76 -27.34 -15.56
N TYR A 163 14.60 -27.96 -15.82
CA TYR A 163 14.45 -29.40 -15.81
C TYR A 163 13.30 -29.88 -16.70
N THR A 164 13.36 -31.17 -17.05
CA THR A 164 12.22 -31.93 -17.57
C THR A 164 11.90 -33.07 -16.62
N LEU A 165 10.61 -33.33 -16.41
CA LEU A 165 10.11 -34.43 -15.59
C LEU A 165 9.05 -35.18 -16.39
N THR A 166 9.29 -36.48 -16.62
CA THR A 166 8.31 -37.38 -17.22
C THR A 166 7.96 -38.49 -16.26
N ILE A 167 6.66 -38.79 -16.13
CA ILE A 167 6.16 -39.96 -15.40
C ILE A 167 5.45 -40.86 -16.39
N VAL A 168 5.81 -42.14 -16.42
CA VAL A 168 5.15 -43.17 -17.24
C VAL A 168 4.85 -44.38 -16.35
N ASP A 169 3.57 -44.72 -16.22
CA ASP A 169 3.06 -45.79 -15.36
C ASP A 169 3.55 -45.71 -13.90
N GLY A 170 3.82 -44.50 -13.41
CA GLY A 170 4.31 -44.21 -12.05
C GLY A 170 5.83 -44.21 -11.88
N ALA A 171 6.62 -44.48 -12.91
CA ALA A 171 8.08 -44.34 -12.87
C ALA A 171 8.50 -42.93 -13.32
N ALA A 172 9.34 -42.25 -12.53
CA ALA A 172 9.77 -40.87 -12.78
C ALA A 172 11.15 -40.82 -13.46
N THR A 173 11.26 -40.05 -14.54
CA THR A 173 12.51 -39.73 -15.22
C THR A 173 12.73 -38.23 -15.26
N ILE A 174 13.91 -37.77 -14.84
CA ILE A 174 14.29 -36.36 -14.76
C ILE A 174 15.52 -36.10 -15.64
N HIS A 175 15.48 -35.03 -16.42
CA HIS A 175 16.69 -34.47 -17.05
C HIS A 175 16.86 -33.01 -16.59
N ALA A 176 18.05 -32.63 -16.18
CA ALA A 176 18.35 -31.26 -15.73
C ALA A 176 19.77 -30.84 -16.13
N ALA A 177 19.96 -29.56 -16.40
CA ALA A 177 21.28 -29.01 -16.70
C ALA A 177 22.21 -29.10 -15.48
N THR A 178 21.68 -28.80 -14.29
CA THR A 178 22.43 -28.69 -13.03
C THR A 178 21.78 -29.52 -11.92
N VAL A 179 22.50 -29.68 -10.79
CA VAL A 179 21.93 -30.28 -9.57
C VAL A 179 20.73 -29.49 -9.02
N TYR A 180 20.65 -28.18 -9.31
CA TYR A 180 19.57 -27.31 -8.86
C TYR A 180 18.30 -27.50 -9.69
N GLY A 181 18.42 -27.70 -11.01
CA GLY A 181 17.32 -28.16 -11.84
C GLY A 181 16.76 -29.51 -11.38
N TYR A 182 17.63 -30.48 -11.05
CA TYR A 182 17.24 -31.76 -10.47
C TYR A 182 16.49 -31.61 -9.13
N ARG A 183 16.99 -30.73 -8.26
CA ARG A 183 16.35 -30.40 -6.98
C ARG A 183 14.94 -29.80 -7.16
N HIS A 184 14.76 -28.91 -8.14
CA HIS A 184 13.44 -28.35 -8.46
C HIS A 184 12.51 -29.40 -9.06
N ALA A 185 13.03 -30.31 -9.88
CA ALA A 185 12.27 -31.44 -10.42
C ALA A 185 11.75 -32.36 -9.31
N LEU A 186 12.56 -32.69 -8.30
CA LEU A 186 12.12 -33.45 -7.13
C LEU A 186 11.08 -32.70 -6.29
N THR A 187 11.23 -31.38 -6.15
CA THR A 187 10.24 -30.53 -5.48
C THR A 187 8.88 -30.57 -6.21
N THR A 188 8.90 -30.60 -7.54
CA THR A 188 7.68 -30.77 -8.36
C THR A 188 7.15 -32.21 -8.28
N LEU A 189 8.01 -33.22 -8.29
CA LEU A 189 7.63 -34.63 -8.19
C LEU A 189 6.91 -34.93 -6.86
N SER A 190 7.34 -34.32 -5.74
CA SER A 190 6.69 -34.56 -4.43
C SER A 190 5.26 -34.01 -4.38
N GLN A 191 4.92 -33.06 -5.25
CA GLN A 191 3.56 -32.52 -5.39
C GLN A 191 2.64 -33.41 -6.23
N LEU A 192 3.23 -34.32 -7.01
CA LEU A 192 2.54 -35.31 -7.84
C LEU A 192 2.35 -36.66 -7.13
N ILE A 193 2.64 -36.69 -5.82
CA ILE A 193 2.47 -37.83 -4.94
C ILE A 193 1.63 -37.37 -3.73
N GLU A 194 0.48 -38.00 -3.50
CA GLU A 194 -0.44 -37.63 -2.41
C GLU A 194 -0.95 -38.87 -1.65
N TYR A 195 -1.17 -38.69 -0.34
CA TYR A 195 -1.82 -39.69 0.50
C TYR A 195 -3.33 -39.65 0.29
N ASP A 196 -3.93 -40.81 0.05
CA ASP A 196 -5.38 -40.97 -0.05
C ASP A 196 -5.97 -41.41 1.29
N GLU A 197 -6.74 -40.53 1.95
CA GLU A 197 -7.38 -40.84 3.23
C GLU A 197 -8.50 -41.89 3.12
N LEU A 198 -9.01 -42.17 1.92
CA LEU A 198 -10.04 -43.19 1.70
C LEU A 198 -9.41 -44.60 1.63
N SER A 199 -8.48 -44.81 0.71
CA SER A 199 -7.77 -46.10 0.57
C SER A 199 -6.67 -46.34 1.60
N HIS A 200 -6.19 -45.29 2.27
CA HIS A 200 -5.02 -45.32 3.16
C HIS A 200 -3.70 -45.66 2.44
N ASP A 201 -3.63 -45.37 1.13
CA ASP A 201 -2.48 -45.64 0.28
C ASP A 201 -1.82 -44.33 -0.21
N MET A 202 -0.53 -44.42 -0.56
CA MET A 202 0.19 -43.35 -1.25
C MET A 202 0.02 -43.49 -2.77
N HIS A 203 -0.39 -42.41 -3.44
CA HIS A 203 -0.67 -42.40 -4.87
C HIS A 203 0.27 -41.45 -5.61
N ILE A 204 0.84 -41.91 -6.72
CA ILE A 204 1.48 -41.07 -7.74
C ILE A 204 0.56 -40.95 -8.96
N ILE A 205 0.57 -39.81 -9.62
CA ILE A 205 -0.05 -39.65 -10.94
C ILE A 205 0.55 -40.61 -11.99
N SER A 206 -0.26 -41.22 -12.85
CA SER A 206 0.22 -42.28 -13.75
C SER A 206 1.05 -41.76 -14.94
N ALA A 207 0.74 -40.57 -15.46
CA ALA A 207 1.37 -40.03 -16.65
C ALA A 207 1.55 -38.51 -16.55
N VAL A 208 2.78 -38.02 -16.71
CA VAL A 208 3.10 -36.58 -16.70
C VAL A 208 4.20 -36.26 -17.69
N THR A 209 4.13 -35.08 -18.29
CA THR A 209 5.26 -34.46 -18.99
C THR A 209 5.33 -32.99 -18.59
N ILE A 210 6.46 -32.61 -17.98
CA ILE A 210 6.76 -31.25 -17.54
C ILE A 210 8.09 -30.81 -18.15
N THR A 211 8.11 -29.59 -18.64
CA THR A 211 9.34 -28.86 -19.00
C THR A 211 9.25 -27.52 -18.30
N ASP A 212 10.25 -27.18 -17.51
CA ASP A 212 10.13 -26.08 -16.58
C ASP A 212 11.46 -25.38 -16.32
N ALA A 213 11.38 -24.07 -16.07
CA ALA A 213 12.48 -23.18 -15.76
C ALA A 213 11.91 -21.89 -15.14
N PRO A 214 12.62 -21.22 -14.23
CA PRO A 214 12.16 -19.94 -13.68
C PRO A 214 12.23 -18.82 -14.73
N HIS A 215 11.29 -17.87 -14.65
CA HIS A 215 11.29 -16.65 -15.46
C HIS A 215 12.35 -15.65 -15.00
N PHE A 216 12.58 -15.57 -13.69
CA PHE A 216 13.50 -14.63 -13.05
C PHE A 216 14.58 -15.37 -12.27
N ALA A 217 15.83 -14.90 -12.38
CA ALA A 217 17.01 -15.50 -11.74
C ALA A 217 17.09 -15.25 -10.22
N HIS A 218 16.48 -14.17 -9.73
CA HIS A 218 16.47 -13.77 -8.32
C HIS A 218 15.06 -13.84 -7.73
N ARG A 219 14.87 -14.72 -6.74
CA ARG A 219 13.57 -14.98 -6.11
C ARG A 219 13.77 -15.04 -4.61
N GLY A 220 13.65 -13.88 -3.96
CA GLY A 220 14.25 -13.63 -2.65
C GLY A 220 13.30 -13.48 -1.47
N ILE A 221 13.86 -13.67 -0.27
CA ILE A 221 13.29 -13.22 1.01
C ILE A 221 14.41 -12.52 1.80
N VAL A 222 14.17 -11.26 2.18
CA VAL A 222 14.97 -10.57 3.19
C VAL A 222 14.45 -10.96 4.57
N LEU A 223 15.33 -11.42 5.45
CA LEU A 223 15.04 -11.53 6.87
C LEU A 223 15.98 -10.63 7.66
N ASP A 224 15.38 -9.68 8.38
CA ASP A 224 16.06 -8.92 9.40
C ASP A 224 16.20 -9.74 10.68
N THR A 225 17.44 -10.07 11.05
CA THR A 225 17.78 -10.74 12.32
C THR A 225 18.57 -9.86 13.29
N SER A 226 18.58 -8.55 13.04
CA SER A 226 19.21 -7.56 13.89
C SER A 226 18.21 -6.84 14.78
N ARG A 227 17.08 -6.36 14.24
CA ARG A 227 16.00 -5.74 15.03
C ARG A 227 15.46 -6.73 16.05
N GLN A 228 15.32 -7.99 15.67
CA GLN A 228 15.02 -9.11 16.57
C GLN A 228 15.91 -10.30 16.25
N TYR A 229 16.27 -11.10 17.26
CA TYR A 229 17.07 -12.31 17.06
C TYR A 229 16.21 -13.51 16.67
N TYR A 230 16.68 -14.30 15.70
CA TYR A 230 16.04 -15.53 15.24
C TYR A 230 16.93 -16.73 15.50
N SER A 231 16.40 -17.84 16.03
CA SER A 231 17.23 -19.02 16.25
C SER A 231 17.65 -19.68 14.92
N VAL A 232 18.79 -20.41 14.94
CA VAL A 232 19.24 -21.21 13.77
C VAL A 232 18.14 -22.18 13.28
N PRO A 233 17.39 -22.88 14.17
CA PRO A 233 16.22 -23.64 13.76
C PRO A 233 15.14 -22.84 13.02
N ALA A 234 14.88 -21.58 13.43
CA ALA A 234 13.93 -20.70 12.74
C ALA A 234 14.39 -20.41 11.31
N ILE A 235 15.65 -20.02 11.13
CA ILE A 235 16.23 -19.73 9.81
C ILE A 235 16.20 -20.98 8.93
N LYS A 236 16.51 -22.15 9.48
CA LYS A 236 16.39 -23.42 8.74
C LYS A 236 14.94 -23.72 8.32
N ARG A 237 13.96 -23.43 9.18
CA ARG A 237 12.53 -23.56 8.86
C ARG A 237 12.07 -22.58 7.78
N LEU A 238 12.60 -21.35 7.76
CA LEU A 238 12.41 -20.41 6.66
C LEU A 238 12.94 -21.00 5.34
N LEU A 239 14.17 -21.53 5.36
CA LEU A 239 14.80 -22.15 4.20
C LEU A 239 14.02 -23.37 3.68
N ASP A 240 13.41 -24.16 4.57
CA ASP A 240 12.48 -25.24 4.18
C ASP A 240 11.31 -24.72 3.35
N GLY A 241 10.66 -23.64 3.80
CA GLY A 241 9.57 -22.99 3.07
C GLY A 241 10.01 -22.41 1.72
N MET A 242 11.17 -21.75 1.68
CA MET A 242 11.76 -21.23 0.43
C MET A 242 12.04 -22.37 -0.56
N GLY A 243 12.64 -23.44 -0.07
CA GLY A 243 12.86 -24.65 -0.85
C GLY A 243 11.54 -25.21 -1.40
N ALA A 244 10.53 -25.38 -0.55
CA ALA A 244 9.22 -25.94 -0.93
C ALA A 244 8.48 -25.09 -1.99
N THR A 245 8.89 -23.84 -2.19
CA THR A 245 8.28 -22.88 -3.13
C THR A 245 9.19 -22.47 -4.28
N LYS A 246 10.42 -23.03 -4.37
CA LYS A 246 11.44 -22.71 -5.38
C LYS A 246 11.95 -21.26 -5.35
N LEU A 247 11.80 -20.58 -4.20
CA LEU A 247 12.57 -19.36 -3.91
C LEU A 247 14.04 -19.76 -3.76
N ASN A 248 14.96 -18.92 -4.25
CA ASN A 248 16.36 -19.28 -4.37
C ASN A 248 17.33 -18.30 -3.73
N SER A 249 16.88 -17.20 -3.12
CA SER A 249 17.75 -16.18 -2.52
C SER A 249 17.33 -15.84 -1.11
N PHE A 250 18.18 -16.13 -0.14
CA PHE A 250 18.00 -15.71 1.24
C PHE A 250 18.92 -14.53 1.50
N HIS A 251 18.35 -13.32 1.44
CA HIS A 251 19.04 -12.10 1.82
C HIS A 251 19.02 -11.98 3.34
N TRP A 252 20.18 -12.17 3.95
CA TRP A 252 20.31 -12.16 5.39
C TRP A 252 20.79 -10.79 5.88
N HIS A 253 19.82 -9.96 6.28
CA HIS A 253 20.05 -8.69 6.97
C HIS A 253 20.33 -8.98 8.46
N PHE A 254 21.59 -9.26 8.81
CA PHE A 254 21.93 -9.72 10.15
C PHE A 254 22.43 -8.64 11.10
N THR A 255 22.71 -7.42 10.64
CA THR A 255 23.30 -6.34 11.44
C THR A 255 22.58 -5.03 11.14
N ASP A 256 22.29 -4.27 12.20
CA ASP A 256 21.66 -2.95 12.14
C ASP A 256 22.13 -2.12 13.35
N THR A 257 21.59 -0.92 13.54
CA THR A 257 21.72 -0.11 14.75
C THR A 257 21.40 -0.88 16.03
N ALA A 258 20.42 -1.77 15.99
CA ALA A 258 19.86 -2.43 17.17
C ALA A 258 20.75 -3.56 17.70
N SER A 259 21.37 -4.37 16.83
CA SER A 259 22.31 -5.41 17.25
C SER A 259 23.37 -5.80 16.21
N PHE A 260 24.45 -6.42 16.71
CA PHE A 260 25.49 -7.09 15.91
C PHE A 260 25.63 -8.55 16.39
N PRO A 261 24.79 -9.48 15.90
CA PRO A 261 24.68 -10.83 16.43
C PRO A 261 25.63 -11.85 15.77
N ILE A 262 26.36 -11.51 14.72
CA ILE A 262 27.26 -12.47 14.05
C ILE A 262 28.64 -12.51 14.73
N GLU A 263 29.28 -13.68 14.76
CA GLU A 263 30.66 -13.85 15.24
C GLU A 263 31.68 -13.46 14.16
N ILE A 264 32.46 -12.42 14.44
CA ILE A 264 33.65 -12.04 13.67
C ILE A 264 34.88 -12.32 14.53
N LYS A 265 35.69 -13.30 14.15
CA LYS A 265 36.82 -13.78 14.99
C LYS A 265 37.97 -12.79 15.03
N GLY A 266 38.23 -12.09 13.93
CA GLY A 266 39.24 -11.05 13.81
C GLY A 266 38.91 -9.80 14.62
N GLU A 267 37.63 -9.56 14.90
CA GLU A 267 37.17 -8.45 15.74
C GLU A 267 35.99 -8.85 16.65
N PRO A 268 36.26 -9.64 17.71
CA PRO A 268 35.20 -10.19 18.58
C PRO A 268 34.47 -9.12 19.40
N ARG A 269 34.99 -7.88 19.46
CA ARG A 269 34.34 -6.78 20.18
C ARG A 269 33.04 -6.35 19.50
N LEU A 270 32.91 -6.48 18.17
CA LEU A 270 31.65 -6.18 17.47
C LEU A 270 30.49 -6.99 18.07
N THR A 271 30.64 -8.31 18.12
CA THR A 271 29.64 -9.20 18.70
C THR A 271 29.49 -9.00 20.21
N ALA A 272 30.61 -8.85 20.95
CA ALA A 272 30.59 -8.73 22.40
C ALA A 272 29.87 -7.47 22.91
N PHE A 273 29.91 -6.38 22.15
CA PHE A 273 29.22 -5.12 22.47
C PHE A 273 27.91 -4.92 21.69
N GLY A 274 27.63 -5.76 20.69
CA GLY A 274 26.49 -5.59 19.79
C GLY A 274 25.39 -6.64 19.90
N ALA A 275 25.67 -7.86 20.34
CA ALA A 275 24.64 -8.89 20.48
C ALA A 275 23.71 -8.59 21.67
N TYR A 276 22.40 -8.85 21.51
CA TYR A 276 21.41 -8.68 22.59
C TYR A 276 21.73 -9.50 23.85
N HIS A 277 22.30 -10.70 23.66
CA HIS A 277 22.66 -11.62 24.73
C HIS A 277 23.75 -12.58 24.24
N PRO A 278 24.64 -13.12 25.10
CA PRO A 278 25.63 -14.14 24.72
C PRO A 278 25.10 -15.44 24.10
N ARG A 279 23.77 -15.61 24.03
CA ARG A 279 23.09 -16.77 23.40
C ARG A 279 22.36 -16.38 22.10
N SER A 280 22.30 -15.09 21.80
CA SER A 280 21.69 -14.51 20.61
C SER A 280 22.82 -14.16 19.64
N VAL A 281 23.62 -15.17 19.29
CA VAL A 281 24.83 -15.03 18.47
C VAL A 281 24.86 -16.12 17.39
N TYR A 282 25.10 -15.72 16.16
CA TYR A 282 25.40 -16.62 15.05
C TYR A 282 26.90 -16.87 14.99
N THR A 283 27.34 -18.01 15.53
CA THR A 283 28.75 -18.42 15.41
C THR A 283 29.09 -18.67 13.94
N GLN A 284 30.37 -18.57 13.57
CA GLN A 284 30.80 -18.88 12.20
C GLN A 284 30.41 -20.31 11.79
N GLN A 285 30.45 -21.27 12.73
CA GLN A 285 30.00 -22.63 12.44
C GLN A 285 28.49 -22.67 12.14
N ALA A 286 27.67 -21.96 12.92
CA ALA A 286 26.24 -21.89 12.67
C ALA A 286 25.93 -21.23 11.32
N MET A 287 26.65 -20.17 10.94
CA MET A 287 26.51 -19.52 9.63
C MET A 287 26.88 -20.48 8.48
N ARG A 288 28.00 -21.20 8.58
CA ARG A 288 28.39 -22.23 7.60
C ARG A 288 27.36 -23.36 7.51
N ASP A 289 26.80 -23.78 8.64
CA ASP A 289 25.75 -24.79 8.69
C ASP A 289 24.46 -24.30 8.01
N ILE A 290 24.11 -23.02 8.14
CA ILE A 290 22.96 -22.41 7.46
C ILE A 290 23.22 -22.35 5.95
N VAL A 291 24.40 -21.89 5.52
CA VAL A 291 24.79 -21.84 4.10
C VAL A 291 24.72 -23.24 3.47
N ALA A 292 25.28 -24.26 4.10
CA ALA A 292 25.21 -25.63 3.60
C ALA A 292 23.76 -26.17 3.55
N TYR A 293 22.94 -25.82 4.55
CA TYR A 293 21.55 -26.22 4.61
C TYR A 293 20.68 -25.56 3.53
N ALA A 294 20.94 -24.28 3.24
CA ALA A 294 20.32 -23.50 2.18
C ALA A 294 20.70 -24.06 0.80
N ARG A 295 21.98 -24.39 0.59
CA ARG A 295 22.48 -24.96 -0.67
C ARG A 295 21.76 -26.25 -1.06
N ALA A 296 21.49 -27.14 -0.10
CA ALA A 296 20.71 -28.38 -0.34
C ALA A 296 19.25 -28.11 -0.76
N ARG A 297 18.75 -26.89 -0.53
CA ARG A 297 17.41 -26.42 -0.93
C ARG A 297 17.43 -25.53 -2.17
N GLY A 298 18.59 -25.37 -2.81
CA GLY A 298 18.73 -24.46 -3.94
C GLY A 298 18.53 -23.00 -3.55
N VAL A 299 18.93 -22.62 -2.33
CA VAL A 299 18.86 -21.25 -1.83
C VAL A 299 20.27 -20.71 -1.62
N ARG A 300 20.62 -19.62 -2.32
CA ARG A 300 21.85 -18.84 -2.10
C ARG A 300 21.66 -17.96 -0.87
N VAL A 301 22.70 -17.81 -0.04
CA VAL A 301 22.63 -16.95 1.16
C VAL A 301 23.47 -15.69 0.91
N ILE A 302 22.78 -14.56 0.75
CA ILE A 302 23.39 -13.26 0.46
C ILE A 302 23.60 -12.54 1.79
N PRO A 303 24.86 -12.35 2.24
CA PRO A 303 25.12 -11.58 3.46
C PRO A 303 24.90 -10.10 3.20
N GLU A 304 24.30 -9.41 4.17
CA GLU A 304 24.24 -7.95 4.21
C GLU A 304 24.99 -7.41 5.42
N VAL A 305 25.91 -6.47 5.17
CA VAL A 305 26.38 -5.52 6.18
C VAL A 305 25.92 -4.15 5.74
N ASP A 306 24.84 -3.66 6.32
CA ASP A 306 24.30 -2.35 5.99
C ASP A 306 25.22 -1.24 6.50
N ALA A 307 25.59 -0.33 5.60
CA ALA A 307 26.48 0.77 5.87
C ALA A 307 26.31 1.91 4.84
N PRO A 308 26.56 3.18 5.21
CA PRO A 308 27.08 3.64 6.50
C PRO A 308 26.00 3.99 7.53
N SER A 309 24.72 3.97 7.16
CA SER A 309 23.62 4.04 8.13
C SER A 309 23.43 2.69 8.80
N HIS A 310 22.41 2.54 9.65
CA HIS A 310 22.06 1.23 10.22
C HIS A 310 23.23 0.59 11.00
N VAL A 311 24.06 1.42 11.65
CA VAL A 311 25.22 0.97 12.42
C VAL A 311 25.25 1.61 13.81
N GLY A 312 25.22 0.77 14.84
CA GLY A 312 25.13 1.24 16.23
C GLY A 312 25.71 0.27 17.25
N ALA A 313 24.87 -0.65 17.72
CA ALA A 313 25.26 -1.73 18.63
C ALA A 313 26.51 -2.47 18.11
N GLY A 314 27.53 -2.61 18.96
CA GLY A 314 28.78 -3.27 18.58
C GLY A 314 29.89 -2.33 18.11
N TRP A 315 29.64 -1.05 17.88
CA TRP A 315 30.65 -0.11 17.37
C TRP A 315 31.15 0.91 18.41
N GLN A 316 30.61 0.90 19.63
CA GLN A 316 30.88 1.93 20.64
C GLN A 316 32.25 1.78 21.31
N TRP A 317 32.87 0.60 21.22
CA TRP A 317 34.15 0.28 21.89
C TRP A 317 35.37 1.00 21.28
N GLY A 318 35.25 1.58 20.09
CA GLY A 318 36.37 2.18 19.36
C GLY A 318 37.12 3.26 20.15
N LYS A 319 36.39 4.11 20.87
CA LYS A 319 36.98 5.20 21.65
C LYS A 319 37.79 4.69 22.83
N ASP A 320 37.26 3.71 23.56
CA ASP A 320 37.92 3.08 24.70
C ASP A 320 39.14 2.25 24.27
N ALA A 321 39.12 1.74 23.04
CA ALA A 321 40.25 1.05 22.41
C ALA A 321 41.30 2.00 21.81
N GLY A 322 41.10 3.32 21.85
CA GLY A 322 42.03 4.30 21.29
C GLY A 322 41.94 4.47 19.76
N LEU A 323 40.89 3.95 19.12
CA LEU A 323 40.64 4.06 17.67
C LEU A 323 39.73 5.24 17.30
N GLY A 324 39.33 6.05 18.27
CA GLY A 324 38.39 7.17 18.07
C GLY A 324 36.94 6.73 17.88
N GLU A 325 36.10 7.63 17.37
CA GLU A 325 34.67 7.37 17.14
C GLU A 325 34.50 6.61 15.83
N LEU A 326 34.24 5.30 15.90
CA LEU A 326 33.98 4.43 14.75
C LEU A 326 32.56 4.63 14.21
N ALA A 327 31.59 4.80 15.09
CA ALA A 327 30.23 5.21 14.80
C ALA A 327 29.89 6.51 15.54
N VAL A 328 28.98 7.30 14.96
CA VAL A 328 28.51 8.59 15.48
C VAL A 328 26.99 8.56 15.63
N CYS A 329 26.47 9.42 16.50
CA CYS A 329 25.03 9.56 16.80
C CYS A 329 24.37 8.34 17.43
N PHE A 330 25.13 7.33 17.84
CA PHE A 330 24.56 6.13 18.45
C PHE A 330 23.77 6.48 19.72
N GLY A 331 22.47 6.17 19.72
CA GLY A 331 21.58 6.48 20.85
C GLY A 331 21.25 7.97 21.03
N HIS A 332 21.36 8.80 19.98
CA HIS A 332 20.97 10.22 20.00
C HIS A 332 19.48 10.39 20.37
N ASN A 333 19.17 11.43 21.15
CA ASN A 333 17.82 11.74 21.59
C ASN A 333 17.60 13.28 21.63
N PRO A 334 16.55 13.83 20.99
CA PRO A 334 15.49 13.14 20.24
C PRO A 334 16.01 12.47 18.96
N TRP A 335 15.65 11.20 18.77
CA TRP A 335 16.17 10.37 17.67
C TRP A 335 15.80 10.91 16.29
N THR A 336 14.65 11.58 16.17
CA THR A 336 14.16 12.19 14.92
C THR A 336 15.08 13.26 14.33
N GLU A 337 16.07 13.75 15.08
CA GLU A 337 17.07 14.69 14.57
C GLU A 337 18.26 14.01 13.86
N ALA A 338 18.42 12.70 14.04
CA ALA A 338 19.62 11.97 13.63
C ALA A 338 19.34 10.67 12.86
N CYS A 339 18.10 10.18 12.80
CA CYS A 339 17.76 8.94 12.12
C CYS A 339 16.25 8.81 11.81
N VAL A 340 15.90 7.82 11.00
CA VAL A 340 14.50 7.46 10.65
C VAL A 340 13.83 6.65 11.76
N GLU A 341 14.60 5.88 12.52
CA GLU A 341 14.12 5.10 13.66
C GLU A 341 15.16 4.97 14.78
N PRO A 342 14.76 4.87 16.06
CA PRO A 342 15.68 4.64 17.16
C PRO A 342 16.08 3.14 17.29
N PRO A 343 17.30 2.84 17.75
CA PRO A 343 18.36 3.77 18.10
C PRO A 343 19.04 4.34 16.86
N CYS A 344 19.32 5.64 16.83
CA CYS A 344 20.14 6.20 15.75
C CYS A 344 21.54 5.60 15.74
N GLY A 345 22.26 5.70 14.61
CA GLY A 345 23.69 5.44 14.52
C GLY A 345 24.18 5.36 13.07
N GLN A 346 25.37 5.92 12.79
CA GLN A 346 26.03 5.82 11.47
C GLN A 346 27.54 5.68 11.63
N LEU A 347 28.21 5.01 10.70
CA LEU A 347 29.67 4.96 10.65
C LEU A 347 30.28 6.36 10.45
N ASN A 348 31.47 6.57 11.01
CA ASN A 348 32.26 7.78 10.80
C ASN A 348 33.15 7.63 9.54
N PRO A 349 32.79 8.25 8.40
CA PRO A 349 33.50 8.03 7.13
C PRO A 349 34.92 8.61 7.10
N PHE A 350 35.30 9.43 8.08
CA PHE A 350 36.64 10.03 8.18
C PHE A 350 37.57 9.30 9.14
N ASN A 351 37.07 8.32 9.90
CA ASN A 351 37.91 7.50 10.76
C ASN A 351 38.50 6.32 9.95
N PRO A 352 39.82 6.28 9.69
CA PRO A 352 40.42 5.22 8.88
C PRO A 352 40.22 3.83 9.48
N HIS A 353 40.11 3.72 10.81
CA HIS A 353 39.91 2.45 11.50
C HIS A 353 38.54 1.81 11.24
N VAL A 354 37.57 2.57 10.71
CA VAL A 354 36.32 1.99 10.23
C VAL A 354 36.59 1.03 9.07
N TYR A 355 37.47 1.41 8.14
CA TYR A 355 37.80 0.58 6.98
C TYR A 355 38.64 -0.65 7.38
N ASP A 356 39.53 -0.53 8.39
CA ASP A 356 40.27 -1.68 8.94
C ASP A 356 39.30 -2.74 9.52
N VAL A 357 38.28 -2.28 10.24
CA VAL A 357 37.24 -3.17 10.81
C VAL A 357 36.36 -3.75 9.70
N LEU A 358 35.92 -2.96 8.73
CA LEU A 358 35.12 -3.44 7.60
C LEU A 358 35.89 -4.45 6.75
N GLU A 359 37.19 -4.26 6.52
CA GLU A 359 38.05 -5.23 5.82
C GLU A 359 38.01 -6.59 6.53
N THR A 360 38.22 -6.59 7.85
CA THR A 360 38.16 -7.81 8.67
C THR A 360 36.79 -8.49 8.59
N VAL A 361 35.69 -7.70 8.69
CA VAL A 361 34.33 -8.22 8.61
C VAL A 361 34.06 -8.83 7.23
N TYR A 362 34.37 -8.11 6.16
CA TYR A 362 34.08 -8.55 4.79
C TYR A 362 34.93 -9.75 4.36
N GLU A 363 36.20 -9.82 4.78
CA GLU A 363 37.06 -10.98 4.53
C GLU A 363 36.48 -12.26 5.15
N GLU A 364 36.09 -12.22 6.42
CA GLU A 364 35.50 -13.39 7.09
C GLU A 364 34.15 -13.78 6.50
N LEU A 365 33.29 -12.79 6.18
CA LEU A 365 32.03 -13.06 5.52
C LEU A 365 32.23 -13.66 4.12
N ASN A 366 33.19 -13.19 3.34
CA ASN A 366 33.52 -13.78 2.05
C ASN A 366 34.03 -15.21 2.16
N GLU A 367 34.68 -15.59 3.27
CA GLU A 367 35.10 -16.96 3.54
C GLU A 367 33.94 -17.87 3.97
N ILE A 368 32.89 -17.30 4.59
CA ILE A 368 31.74 -18.05 5.13
C ILE A 368 30.65 -18.23 4.08
N PHE A 369 30.37 -17.17 3.31
CA PHE A 369 29.27 -17.10 2.35
C PHE A 369 29.79 -17.25 0.92
N ASP A 370 29.36 -18.33 0.25
CA ASP A 370 29.67 -18.68 -1.15
C ASP A 370 28.78 -17.96 -2.16
N SER A 371 28.17 -16.81 -1.80
CA SER A 371 27.34 -16.04 -2.72
C SER A 371 28.16 -15.18 -3.67
N ASP A 372 27.70 -15.08 -4.91
CA ASP A 372 28.16 -14.19 -5.98
C ASP A 372 27.73 -12.72 -5.79
N VAL A 373 26.86 -12.46 -4.80
CA VAL A 373 26.35 -11.14 -4.43
C VAL A 373 26.67 -10.85 -2.96
N PHE A 374 27.07 -9.61 -2.68
CA PHE A 374 27.22 -9.08 -1.32
C PHE A 374 26.34 -7.82 -1.19
N HIS A 375 25.39 -7.81 -0.25
CA HIS A 375 24.54 -6.64 -0.04
C HIS A 375 25.26 -5.65 0.89
N MET A 376 25.34 -4.38 0.47
CA MET A 376 26.04 -3.32 1.24
C MET A 376 25.07 -2.34 1.91
N GLY A 377 23.77 -2.61 1.83
CA GLY A 377 22.71 -1.74 2.33
C GLY A 377 22.69 -0.42 1.58
N GLY A 378 23.00 0.67 2.27
CA GLY A 378 23.15 1.99 1.65
C GLY A 378 21.81 2.73 1.53
N ASP A 379 20.93 2.49 2.48
CA ASP A 379 19.67 3.15 2.71
C ASP A 379 19.77 4.19 3.86
N GLU A 380 18.83 5.13 3.81
CA GLU A 380 18.49 6.05 4.89
C GLU A 380 19.65 6.79 5.61
N VAL A 381 20.76 7.08 4.93
CA VAL A 381 21.85 7.89 5.50
C VAL A 381 21.33 9.30 5.84
N HIS A 382 21.26 9.57 7.13
CA HIS A 382 20.76 10.80 7.69
C HIS A 382 21.87 11.86 7.80
N LEU A 383 21.84 12.83 6.89
CA LEU A 383 22.86 13.90 6.83
C LEU A 383 22.95 14.73 8.13
N GLY A 384 21.83 14.84 8.87
CA GLY A 384 21.79 15.53 10.15
C GLY A 384 22.72 14.90 11.20
N CYS A 385 22.84 13.57 11.22
CA CYS A 385 23.72 12.86 12.14
C CYS A 385 25.19 13.24 11.88
N TRP A 386 25.64 13.15 10.63
CA TRP A 386 26.99 13.56 10.27
C TRP A 386 27.23 15.05 10.49
N ASN A 387 26.25 15.91 10.25
CA ASN A 387 26.38 17.35 10.42
C ASN A 387 26.46 17.80 11.89
N MET A 388 25.88 17.03 12.82
CA MET A 388 25.99 17.31 14.26
C MET A 388 27.25 16.70 14.90
N SER A 389 27.86 15.71 14.26
CA SER A 389 29.08 15.07 14.76
C SER A 389 30.32 15.95 14.57
N ALA A 390 30.98 16.31 15.67
CA ALA A 390 32.25 17.03 15.64
C ALA A 390 33.36 16.20 14.95
N ALA A 391 33.37 14.88 15.15
CA ALA A 391 34.34 13.98 14.53
C ALA A 391 34.22 13.90 13.01
N VAL A 392 33.03 14.17 12.45
CA VAL A 392 32.83 14.27 11.00
C VAL A 392 33.08 15.69 10.52
N THR A 393 32.45 16.67 11.17
CA THR A 393 32.48 18.06 10.69
C THR A 393 33.82 18.77 10.86
N ALA A 394 34.73 18.27 11.69
CA ALA A 394 36.12 18.76 11.76
C ALA A 394 36.88 18.57 10.44
N HIS A 395 36.47 17.61 9.60
CA HIS A 395 37.07 17.33 8.28
C HIS A 395 36.35 18.02 7.12
N MET A 396 35.32 18.82 7.40
CA MET A 396 34.45 19.42 6.37
C MET A 396 34.41 20.94 6.50
N THR A 397 34.83 21.63 5.43
CA THR A 397 34.68 23.09 5.30
C THR A 397 33.34 23.48 4.69
N ASP A 398 32.78 22.63 3.82
CA ASP A 398 31.44 22.75 3.23
C ASP A 398 30.53 21.71 3.88
N ARG A 399 29.36 22.16 4.37
CA ARG A 399 28.35 21.34 5.04
C ARG A 399 27.02 21.32 4.29
N SER A 400 27.05 21.59 2.98
CA SER A 400 25.90 21.41 2.10
C SER A 400 25.51 19.93 1.98
N PRO A 401 24.25 19.59 1.66
CA PRO A 401 23.84 18.20 1.42
C PRO A 401 24.70 17.50 0.36
N ASP A 402 25.00 18.19 -0.74
CA ASP A 402 25.87 17.71 -1.82
C ASP A 402 27.31 17.41 -1.33
N ALA A 403 27.83 18.13 -0.35
CA ALA A 403 29.11 17.79 0.29
C ALA A 403 29.03 16.48 1.06
N PHE A 404 27.95 16.22 1.81
CA PHE A 404 27.76 14.97 2.53
C PHE A 404 27.49 13.79 1.60
N TYR A 405 26.71 13.96 0.51
CA TYR A 405 26.55 12.90 -0.49
C TYR A 405 27.89 12.55 -1.16
N ARG A 406 28.79 13.53 -1.35
CA ARG A 406 30.16 13.24 -1.80
C ARG A 406 30.99 12.48 -0.77
N VAL A 407 30.79 12.73 0.53
CA VAL A 407 31.42 11.97 1.62
C VAL A 407 30.90 10.53 1.59
N TRP A 408 29.57 10.35 1.51
CA TRP A 408 28.95 9.04 1.39
C TRP A 408 29.44 8.27 0.16
N GLY A 409 29.44 8.89 -1.02
CA GLY A 409 29.96 8.23 -2.22
C GLY A 409 31.44 7.83 -2.14
N ARG A 410 32.27 8.58 -1.39
CA ARG A 410 33.66 8.16 -1.12
C ARG A 410 33.74 6.98 -0.16
N PHE A 411 32.96 7.01 0.92
CA PHE A 411 32.83 5.87 1.83
C PHE A 411 32.42 4.62 1.04
N GLN A 412 31.38 4.73 0.21
CA GLN A 412 30.86 3.62 -0.59
C GLN A 412 31.92 3.05 -1.53
N MET A 413 32.68 3.88 -2.24
CA MET A 413 33.76 3.40 -3.10
C MET A 413 34.87 2.69 -2.34
N GLN A 414 35.22 3.17 -1.14
CA GLN A 414 36.23 2.53 -0.30
C GLN A 414 35.72 1.19 0.25
N ALA A 415 34.53 1.16 0.83
CA ALA A 415 33.91 -0.08 1.31
C ALA A 415 33.72 -1.10 0.17
N ARG A 416 33.34 -0.66 -1.03
CA ARG A 416 33.18 -1.52 -2.22
C ARG A 416 34.47 -2.25 -2.60
N GLN A 417 35.62 -1.59 -2.44
CA GLN A 417 36.92 -2.20 -2.75
C GLN A 417 37.23 -3.38 -1.82
N LEU A 418 36.79 -3.30 -0.57
CA LEU A 418 37.01 -4.32 0.46
C LEU A 418 36.18 -5.59 0.21
N VAL A 419 35.03 -5.48 -0.49
CA VAL A 419 34.20 -6.65 -0.85
C VAL A 419 34.87 -7.56 -1.88
N GLY A 420 35.79 -7.04 -2.70
CA GLY A 420 36.48 -7.80 -3.74
C GLY A 420 35.72 -7.88 -5.07
N GLU A 421 35.81 -9.01 -5.77
CA GLU A 421 35.30 -9.15 -7.16
C GLU A 421 33.79 -9.42 -7.26
N LYS A 422 33.11 -9.76 -6.15
CA LYS A 422 31.66 -10.04 -6.12
C LYS A 422 30.84 -8.86 -6.62
N LYS A 423 29.65 -9.13 -7.18
CA LYS A 423 28.65 -8.08 -7.43
C LYS A 423 28.16 -7.54 -6.10
N ILE A 424 27.91 -6.24 -6.03
CA ILE A 424 27.25 -5.64 -4.86
C ILE A 424 25.78 -5.37 -5.15
N ALA A 425 24.95 -5.50 -4.12
CA ALA A 425 23.59 -4.97 -4.12
C ALA A 425 23.49 -3.79 -3.15
N VAL A 426 22.71 -2.78 -3.52
CA VAL A 426 22.44 -1.59 -2.69
C VAL A 426 20.98 -1.18 -2.83
N TRP A 427 20.41 -0.64 -1.76
CA TRP A 427 19.05 -0.11 -1.75
C TRP A 427 18.93 1.19 -2.56
N THR A 428 17.73 1.46 -3.07
CA THR A 428 17.36 2.79 -3.56
C THR A 428 17.47 3.83 -2.45
N SER A 429 18.13 4.95 -2.72
CA SER A 429 18.42 6.01 -1.76
C SER A 429 18.84 7.29 -2.49
N ASP A 430 19.17 8.34 -1.74
CA ASP A 430 19.69 9.57 -2.34
C ASP A 430 20.98 9.36 -3.14
N LEU A 431 21.83 8.40 -2.74
CA LEU A 431 23.10 8.15 -3.43
C LEU A 431 22.90 7.39 -4.77
N THR A 432 21.80 6.64 -4.91
CA THR A 432 21.44 5.98 -6.17
C THR A 432 20.62 6.88 -7.10
N ASN A 433 20.40 8.15 -6.74
CA ASN A 433 19.84 9.17 -7.62
C ASN A 433 20.92 9.92 -8.44
N ALA A 434 20.49 10.59 -9.51
CA ALA A 434 21.36 11.52 -10.24
C ALA A 434 21.69 12.75 -9.37
N PRO A 435 22.92 13.29 -9.40
CA PRO A 435 24.03 12.95 -10.30
C PRO A 435 25.00 11.88 -9.76
N TYR A 436 24.68 11.21 -8.65
CA TYR A 436 25.63 10.38 -7.89
C TYR A 436 25.73 8.94 -8.40
N LEU A 437 24.63 8.36 -8.88
CA LEU A 437 24.54 6.95 -9.31
C LEU A 437 25.74 6.50 -10.17
N ARG A 438 25.91 7.12 -11.35
CA ARG A 438 26.98 6.79 -12.31
C ARG A 438 28.38 7.13 -11.84
N LYS A 439 28.50 7.96 -10.79
CA LYS A 439 29.78 8.39 -10.26
C LYS A 439 30.33 7.40 -9.25
N TYR A 440 29.46 6.75 -8.48
CA TYR A 440 29.85 5.88 -7.36
C TYR A 440 29.52 4.40 -7.58
N PHE A 441 28.64 4.08 -8.52
CA PHE A 441 28.23 2.70 -8.82
C PHE A 441 28.48 2.35 -10.28
N ASP A 442 29.14 1.22 -10.52
CA ASP A 442 29.34 0.68 -11.87
C ASP A 442 28.21 -0.31 -12.20
N PRO A 443 27.41 -0.10 -13.25
CA PRO A 443 26.34 -1.02 -13.62
C PRO A 443 26.81 -2.46 -13.89
N ALA A 444 28.08 -2.68 -14.24
CA ALA A 444 28.61 -4.03 -14.46
C ALA A 444 28.77 -4.84 -13.16
N SER A 445 28.84 -4.17 -12.01
CA SER A 445 29.09 -4.81 -10.72
C SER A 445 28.16 -4.36 -9.59
N THR A 446 27.09 -3.63 -9.92
CA THR A 446 26.10 -3.12 -8.96
C THR A 446 24.68 -3.48 -9.38
N ILE A 447 23.96 -4.12 -8.47
CA ILE A 447 22.52 -4.40 -8.53
C ILE A 447 21.81 -3.35 -7.66
N ILE A 448 20.70 -2.80 -8.14
CA ILE A 448 19.87 -1.86 -7.37
C ILE A 448 18.63 -2.59 -6.85
N GLN A 449 18.49 -2.69 -5.53
CA GLN A 449 17.30 -3.23 -4.89
C GLN A 449 16.32 -2.09 -4.59
N MET A 450 15.13 -2.17 -5.18
CA MET A 450 14.16 -1.07 -5.17
C MET A 450 13.09 -1.31 -4.13
N TRP A 451 13.02 -0.43 -3.14
CA TRP A 451 11.96 -0.42 -2.13
C TRP A 451 11.00 0.75 -2.29
N THR A 452 10.85 1.28 -3.51
CA THR A 452 9.93 2.39 -3.82
C THR A 452 8.50 1.89 -4.08
N LEU A 453 7.58 2.79 -4.46
CA LEU A 453 6.24 2.40 -4.92
C LEU A 453 6.29 1.58 -6.21
N SER A 454 5.46 0.54 -6.30
CA SER A 454 5.31 -0.32 -7.48
C SER A 454 4.81 0.41 -8.73
N THR A 455 4.14 1.55 -8.55
CA THR A 455 3.65 2.43 -9.63
C THR A 455 4.70 3.41 -10.14
N GLY A 456 5.88 3.45 -9.51
CA GLY A 456 6.99 4.31 -9.88
C GLY A 456 7.63 3.93 -11.23
N SER A 457 8.63 4.70 -11.64
CA SER A 457 9.38 4.48 -12.88
C SER A 457 10.79 3.94 -12.65
N ASP A 458 11.10 3.53 -11.42
CA ASP A 458 12.46 3.22 -10.95
C ASP A 458 13.09 2.07 -11.71
N ALA A 459 12.37 0.96 -11.91
CA ALA A 459 12.86 -0.16 -12.71
C ALA A 459 13.26 0.29 -14.13
N ALA A 460 12.40 1.05 -14.81
CA ALA A 460 12.69 1.58 -16.14
C ALA A 460 13.87 2.58 -16.11
N ARG A 461 13.96 3.42 -15.09
CA ARG A 461 15.02 4.42 -14.90
C ARG A 461 16.40 3.79 -14.71
N PHE A 462 16.51 2.75 -13.88
CA PHE A 462 17.77 2.07 -13.59
C PHE A 462 18.19 1.16 -14.75
N THR A 463 17.26 0.38 -15.30
CA THR A 463 17.55 -0.51 -16.43
C THR A 463 17.87 0.25 -17.72
N ALA A 464 17.30 1.44 -17.94
CA ALA A 464 17.72 2.34 -19.03
C ALA A 464 19.17 2.83 -18.90
N GLN A 465 19.72 2.79 -17.68
CA GLN A 465 21.12 3.08 -17.39
C GLN A 465 21.97 1.81 -17.29
N GLY A 466 21.42 0.64 -17.61
CA GLY A 466 22.16 -0.62 -17.64
C GLY A 466 22.36 -1.29 -16.29
N TYR A 467 21.75 -0.78 -15.20
CA TYR A 467 21.82 -1.44 -13.90
C TYR A 467 20.81 -2.60 -13.84
N PRO A 468 21.23 -3.80 -13.40
CA PRO A 468 20.31 -4.83 -12.96
C PRO A 468 19.52 -4.37 -11.73
N VAL A 469 18.27 -4.80 -11.62
CA VAL A 469 17.37 -4.41 -10.52
C VAL A 469 16.68 -5.61 -9.88
N ILE A 470 16.43 -5.50 -8.57
CA ILE A 470 15.59 -6.41 -7.78
C ILE A 470 14.41 -5.60 -7.24
N ALA A 471 13.18 -6.11 -7.41
CA ALA A 471 11.98 -5.44 -6.94
C ALA A 471 11.60 -5.87 -5.50
N SER A 472 11.55 -4.92 -4.58
CA SER A 472 11.09 -5.07 -3.19
C SER A 472 10.12 -3.94 -2.82
N TYR A 473 9.22 -3.58 -3.75
CA TYR A 473 8.32 -2.43 -3.59
C TYR A 473 7.51 -2.49 -2.29
N TYR A 474 7.59 -1.44 -1.48
CA TYR A 474 7.03 -1.45 -0.13
C TYR A 474 5.50 -1.54 -0.10
N ASP A 475 4.80 -1.13 -1.15
CA ASP A 475 3.33 -1.22 -1.28
C ASP A 475 2.81 -2.63 -1.66
N ALA A 476 3.71 -3.62 -1.75
CA ALA A 476 3.34 -5.00 -2.03
C ALA A 476 4.23 -6.04 -1.32
N TYR A 477 5.56 -5.89 -1.38
CA TYR A 477 6.52 -6.91 -0.98
C TYR A 477 7.06 -6.76 0.44
N TYR A 478 6.69 -5.72 1.18
CA TYR A 478 6.98 -5.61 2.61
C TYR A 478 5.95 -6.39 3.44
N LEU A 479 6.39 -7.39 4.18
CA LEU A 479 5.54 -8.33 4.91
C LEU A 479 5.27 -7.88 6.35
N ASP A 480 6.06 -6.94 6.85
CA ASP A 480 5.97 -6.25 8.14
C ASP A 480 4.82 -5.22 8.19
N CYS A 481 4.27 -4.81 7.04
CA CYS A 481 3.20 -3.81 6.96
C CYS A 481 1.82 -4.27 7.44
N GLY A 482 1.03 -3.31 7.92
CA GLY A 482 -0.39 -3.49 8.26
C GLY A 482 -0.72 -3.74 9.72
N PHE A 483 0.26 -3.59 10.61
CA PHE A 483 0.12 -3.80 12.05
C PHE A 483 0.17 -2.46 12.82
N GLY A 484 0.29 -2.53 14.15
CA GLY A 484 0.29 -1.34 14.99
C GLY A 484 1.57 -0.53 14.78
N ASN A 485 1.56 0.75 15.11
CA ASN A 485 2.81 1.50 15.15
C ASN A 485 3.61 1.12 16.41
N TRP A 486 4.88 0.76 16.26
CA TRP A 486 5.71 0.29 17.37
C TRP A 486 6.27 1.42 18.26
N LEU A 487 6.24 2.67 17.78
CA LEU A 487 6.72 3.86 18.49
C LEU A 487 5.58 4.73 19.04
N LEU A 488 4.49 4.85 18.28
CA LEU A 488 3.38 5.79 18.48
C LEU A 488 2.04 5.06 18.52
N LYS A 489 0.95 5.79 18.79
CA LYS A 489 -0.40 5.24 18.59
C LYS A 489 -0.78 5.34 17.13
N GLY A 490 -1.26 4.26 16.53
CA GLY A 490 -1.77 4.28 15.15
C GLY A 490 -1.40 3.02 14.39
N ALA A 491 -1.55 3.08 13.07
CA ALA A 491 -1.03 2.08 12.17
C ALA A 491 0.44 2.36 11.85
N ASP A 492 1.19 1.33 11.52
CA ASP A 492 2.58 1.48 11.10
C ASP A 492 2.71 2.20 9.74
N TRP A 493 3.93 2.65 9.42
CA TRP A 493 4.23 3.58 8.33
C TRP A 493 3.79 3.09 6.93
N CYS A 494 3.82 1.78 6.68
CA CYS A 494 3.48 1.18 5.39
C CYS A 494 2.12 0.47 5.34
N THR A 495 1.19 0.81 6.25
CA THR A 495 -0.17 0.26 6.23
C THR A 495 -0.88 0.51 4.88
N PRO A 496 -1.77 -0.39 4.39
CA PRO A 496 -2.38 -1.55 5.05
C PRO A 496 -1.56 -2.86 4.96
N TYR A 497 -2.11 -3.95 5.51
CA TYR A 497 -1.54 -5.30 5.35
C TYR A 497 -1.56 -5.75 3.88
N HIS A 498 -0.40 -6.19 3.37
CA HIS A 498 -0.29 -6.72 2.01
C HIS A 498 -0.76 -8.17 1.95
N HIS A 499 -2.00 -8.35 1.48
CA HIS A 499 -2.59 -9.68 1.25
C HIS A 499 -1.89 -10.39 0.08
N TRP A 500 -1.80 -11.72 0.12
CA TRP A 500 -1.07 -12.54 -0.88
C TRP A 500 -1.50 -12.26 -2.34
N SER A 501 -2.74 -11.85 -2.56
CA SER A 501 -3.26 -11.47 -3.88
C SER A 501 -2.57 -10.25 -4.49
N VAL A 502 -2.13 -9.30 -3.65
CA VAL A 502 -1.40 -8.10 -4.10
C VAL A 502 -0.03 -8.52 -4.65
N LEU A 503 0.68 -9.37 -3.90
CA LEU A 503 1.99 -9.91 -4.30
C LEU A 503 1.88 -10.75 -5.57
N TYR A 504 0.82 -11.55 -5.69
CA TYR A 504 0.59 -12.40 -6.85
C TYR A 504 0.29 -11.59 -8.11
N ASP A 505 -0.54 -10.55 -8.04
CA ASP A 505 -0.97 -9.78 -9.22
C ASP A 505 0.06 -8.75 -9.70
N LEU A 506 1.08 -8.46 -8.90
CA LEU A 506 2.09 -7.46 -9.24
C LEU A 506 3.01 -7.92 -10.40
N ASP A 507 2.90 -7.25 -11.54
CA ASP A 507 3.83 -7.40 -12.67
C ASP A 507 5.07 -6.52 -12.49
N VAL A 508 6.19 -7.13 -12.10
CA VAL A 508 7.47 -6.42 -11.90
C VAL A 508 8.09 -5.89 -13.20
N LEU A 509 7.57 -6.26 -14.37
CA LEU A 509 7.99 -5.74 -15.67
C LEU A 509 7.13 -4.57 -16.15
N HIS A 510 6.18 -4.12 -15.33
CA HIS A 510 5.33 -2.97 -15.63
C HIS A 510 6.19 -1.73 -15.93
N ASN A 511 5.85 -1.02 -17.01
CA ASN A 511 6.57 0.15 -17.51
C ASN A 511 8.04 -0.07 -17.91
N VAL A 512 8.57 -1.30 -17.87
CA VAL A 512 9.94 -1.60 -18.34
C VAL A 512 9.92 -1.94 -19.85
N PRO A 513 10.65 -1.17 -20.69
CA PRO A 513 10.78 -1.45 -22.12
C PRO A 513 11.30 -2.86 -22.39
N ALA A 514 10.77 -3.53 -23.41
CA ALA A 514 11.11 -4.92 -23.73
C ALA A 514 12.63 -5.19 -23.86
N ALA A 515 13.38 -4.24 -24.41
CA ALA A 515 14.84 -4.33 -24.59
C ALA A 515 15.64 -4.26 -23.27
N GLN A 516 15.00 -3.91 -22.15
CA GLN A 516 15.62 -3.72 -20.84
C GLN A 516 15.16 -4.76 -19.81
N ARG A 517 14.18 -5.60 -20.14
CA ARG A 517 13.56 -6.54 -19.19
C ARG A 517 14.52 -7.60 -18.65
N ASN A 518 15.56 -7.93 -19.40
CA ASN A 518 16.62 -8.86 -18.96
C ASN A 518 17.45 -8.31 -17.79
N LEU A 519 17.40 -7.01 -17.51
CA LEU A 519 18.03 -6.40 -16.35
C LEU A 519 17.13 -6.44 -15.10
N VAL A 520 15.86 -6.84 -15.22
CA VAL A 520 15.01 -7.11 -14.06
C VAL A 520 15.30 -8.53 -13.61
N LEU A 521 16.10 -8.68 -12.55
CA LEU A 521 16.57 -9.99 -12.07
C LEU A 521 15.45 -10.79 -11.40
N GLY A 522 14.43 -10.10 -10.90
CA GLY A 522 13.27 -10.65 -10.22
C GLY A 522 12.85 -9.77 -9.05
N GLY A 523 12.52 -10.38 -7.92
CA GLY A 523 12.05 -9.66 -6.75
C GLY A 523 12.34 -10.38 -5.45
N GLU A 524 12.05 -9.68 -4.37
CA GLU A 524 12.35 -10.11 -3.02
C GLU A 524 11.34 -9.53 -2.04
N VAL A 525 10.72 -10.41 -1.25
CA VAL A 525 9.82 -10.00 -0.16
C VAL A 525 10.66 -9.64 1.06
N ALA A 526 10.39 -8.50 1.67
CA ALA A 526 11.10 -8.05 2.86
C ALA A 526 10.30 -8.38 4.11
N LEU A 527 10.94 -9.01 5.10
CA LEU A 527 10.43 -9.07 6.46
C LEU A 527 11.40 -8.33 7.37
N TRP A 528 11.12 -7.04 7.56
CA TRP A 528 11.71 -6.24 8.63
C TRP A 528 11.11 -6.65 9.98
N SER A 529 11.90 -6.50 11.04
CA SER A 529 11.66 -7.21 12.29
C SER A 529 11.47 -6.28 13.50
N GLU A 530 11.10 -5.02 13.31
CA GLU A 530 10.74 -4.09 14.39
C GLU A 530 9.61 -4.68 15.25
N GLU A 531 8.60 -5.26 14.60
CA GLU A 531 7.43 -5.90 15.21
C GLU A 531 7.30 -7.40 14.90
N VAL A 532 8.41 -8.06 14.52
CA VAL A 532 8.39 -9.48 14.14
C VAL A 532 9.52 -10.23 14.83
N ASP A 533 9.20 -11.39 15.39
CA ASP A 533 10.16 -12.31 15.98
C ASP A 533 9.96 -13.74 15.44
N GLU A 534 10.75 -14.68 15.95
CA GLU A 534 10.65 -16.09 15.54
C GLU A 534 9.23 -16.68 15.73
N ALA A 535 8.45 -16.20 16.71
CA ALA A 535 7.12 -16.75 17.01
C ALA A 535 6.08 -16.38 15.95
N THR A 536 6.28 -15.26 15.26
CA THR A 536 5.33 -14.72 14.27
C THR A 536 5.85 -14.76 12.83
N MET A 537 7.14 -15.07 12.64
CA MET A 537 7.82 -15.18 11.34
C MET A 537 7.05 -15.99 10.30
N ASP A 538 6.72 -17.24 10.64
CA ASP A 538 6.11 -18.18 9.69
C ASP A 538 4.77 -17.66 9.17
N ALA A 539 3.92 -17.12 10.05
CA ALA A 539 2.60 -16.62 9.69
C ALA A 539 2.69 -15.34 8.84
N LYS A 540 3.68 -14.48 9.11
CA LYS A 540 3.90 -13.29 8.28
C LYS A 540 4.47 -13.65 6.91
N ILE A 541 5.40 -14.60 6.82
CA ILE A 541 6.01 -14.98 5.53
C ILE A 541 5.07 -15.83 4.69
N TRP A 542 4.44 -16.85 5.29
CA TRP A 542 3.73 -17.89 4.58
C TRP A 542 2.22 -17.76 4.77
N PRO A 543 1.42 -17.85 3.70
CA PRO A 543 1.79 -18.23 2.33
C PRO A 543 2.08 -17.06 1.38
N ARG A 544 2.26 -15.82 1.88
CA ARG A 544 2.49 -14.63 1.04
C ARG A 544 3.73 -14.74 0.16
N ALA A 545 4.84 -15.22 0.69
CA ALA A 545 6.07 -15.45 -0.07
C ALA A 545 5.90 -16.55 -1.13
N ALA A 546 5.03 -17.53 -0.92
CA ALA A 546 4.70 -18.52 -1.95
C ALA A 546 3.98 -17.87 -3.15
N ALA A 547 3.19 -16.82 -2.92
CA ALA A 547 2.55 -16.04 -3.97
C ALA A 547 3.58 -15.37 -4.88
N ALA A 548 4.55 -14.70 -4.25
CA ALA A 548 5.67 -14.08 -4.94
C ALA A 548 6.53 -15.11 -5.68
N ALA A 549 6.74 -16.29 -5.09
CA ALA A 549 7.49 -17.37 -5.71
C ALA A 549 6.90 -17.81 -7.07
N GLU A 550 5.57 -17.96 -7.18
CA GLU A 550 4.95 -18.28 -8.47
C GLU A 550 5.00 -17.11 -9.45
N ARG A 551 4.79 -15.87 -8.98
CA ARG A 551 4.96 -14.67 -9.80
C ARG A 551 6.36 -14.63 -10.41
N TRP A 552 7.41 -14.97 -9.67
CA TRP A 552 8.76 -14.92 -10.20
C TRP A 552 9.20 -16.21 -10.91
N TRP A 553 8.49 -17.32 -10.72
CA TRP A 553 8.76 -18.57 -11.44
C TRP A 553 8.10 -18.60 -12.81
N SER A 554 6.79 -18.43 -12.90
CA SER A 554 6.04 -18.59 -14.16
C SER A 554 5.61 -17.27 -14.80
N ASN A 555 5.65 -16.17 -14.03
CA ASN A 555 5.20 -14.83 -14.43
C ASN A 555 3.85 -14.83 -15.18
N PRO A 556 2.75 -15.20 -14.50
CA PRO A 556 1.43 -15.29 -15.14
C PRO A 556 0.90 -13.89 -15.50
N VAL A 557 1.09 -13.47 -16.75
CA VAL A 557 0.68 -12.15 -17.26
C VAL A 557 -0.78 -12.06 -17.71
N ASN A 558 -1.44 -13.21 -17.98
CA ASN A 558 -2.81 -13.26 -18.49
C ASN A 558 -3.83 -13.77 -17.45
N GLY A 559 -3.42 -13.95 -16.20
CA GLY A 559 -4.24 -14.43 -15.10
C GLY A 559 -4.09 -13.57 -13.86
N THR A 560 -5.01 -13.73 -12.92
CA THR A 560 -4.98 -13.05 -11.61
C THR A 560 -4.88 -14.07 -10.49
N TRP A 561 -4.74 -13.62 -9.25
CA TRP A 561 -4.77 -14.47 -8.06
C TRP A 561 -6.01 -15.39 -8.00
N LYS A 562 -7.12 -15.01 -8.65
CA LYS A 562 -8.34 -15.81 -8.72
C LYS A 562 -8.15 -17.13 -9.47
N ASP A 563 -7.21 -17.20 -10.41
CA ASP A 563 -6.87 -18.41 -11.14
C ASP A 563 -5.94 -19.32 -10.33
N ALA A 564 -5.33 -18.77 -9.28
CA ALA A 564 -4.35 -19.43 -8.43
C ALA A 564 -4.90 -19.84 -7.05
N ILE A 565 -6.05 -19.29 -6.61
CA ILE A 565 -6.58 -19.45 -5.25
C ILE A 565 -6.70 -20.92 -4.82
N ASP A 566 -7.16 -21.81 -5.70
CA ASP A 566 -7.33 -23.23 -5.34
C ASP A 566 -5.97 -23.88 -5.09
N ARG A 567 -4.97 -23.64 -5.96
CA ARG A 567 -3.60 -24.14 -5.79
C ARG A 567 -2.88 -23.48 -4.61
N MET A 568 -3.14 -22.20 -4.34
CA MET A 568 -2.57 -21.48 -3.21
C MET A 568 -3.06 -22.05 -1.87
N ARG A 569 -4.34 -22.41 -1.76
CA ARG A 569 -4.88 -23.11 -0.56
C ARG A 569 -4.17 -24.46 -0.34
N ILE A 570 -3.96 -25.22 -1.41
CA ILE A 570 -3.23 -26.50 -1.34
C ILE A 570 -1.78 -26.27 -0.91
N GLN A 571 -1.11 -25.27 -1.49
CA GLN A 571 0.27 -24.96 -1.14
C GLN A 571 0.41 -24.48 0.30
N ARG A 572 -0.52 -23.66 0.81
CA ARG A 572 -0.55 -23.27 2.22
C ARG A 572 -0.60 -24.50 3.13
N ASP A 573 -1.45 -25.47 2.84
CA ASP A 573 -1.55 -26.67 3.66
C ASP A 573 -0.32 -27.57 3.52
N ARG A 574 0.35 -27.60 2.36
CA ARG A 574 1.66 -28.26 2.21
C ARG A 574 2.75 -27.63 3.07
N LEU A 575 2.76 -26.31 3.19
CA LEU A 575 3.69 -25.61 4.08
C LEU A 575 3.42 -25.98 5.54
N VAL A 576 2.13 -26.12 5.94
CA VAL A 576 1.76 -26.64 7.26
C VAL A 576 2.19 -28.09 7.45
N ASP A 577 2.00 -28.96 6.44
CA ASP A 577 2.39 -30.38 6.50
C ASP A 577 3.89 -30.58 6.74
N ILE A 578 4.74 -29.66 6.24
CA ILE A 578 6.20 -29.68 6.48
C ILE A 578 6.63 -28.92 7.75
N GLY A 579 5.68 -28.49 8.58
CA GLY A 579 5.94 -27.93 9.90
C GLY A 579 6.06 -26.41 9.98
N LEU A 580 5.68 -25.67 8.94
CA LEU A 580 5.60 -24.21 9.01
C LEU A 580 4.25 -23.76 9.57
N GLN A 581 4.27 -22.72 10.40
CA GLN A 581 3.06 -22.10 10.94
C GLN A 581 2.45 -21.10 9.93
N ALA A 582 2.16 -21.55 8.71
CA ALA A 582 1.62 -20.71 7.64
C ALA A 582 0.22 -20.18 7.99
N ASP A 583 0.00 -18.89 7.75
CA ASP A 583 -1.23 -18.22 8.12
C ASP A 583 -2.44 -18.77 7.35
N ALA A 584 -3.63 -18.63 7.94
CA ALA A 584 -4.87 -19.07 7.33
C ALA A 584 -5.30 -18.08 6.24
N LEU A 585 -5.50 -18.58 5.02
CA LEU A 585 -6.02 -17.76 3.92
C LEU A 585 -7.53 -17.54 4.02
N GLN A 586 -8.26 -18.61 4.30
CA GLN A 586 -9.71 -18.69 4.28
C GLN A 586 -10.18 -19.85 5.18
N PRO A 587 -11.46 -19.91 5.56
CA PRO A 587 -12.00 -21.09 6.23
C PRO A 587 -11.73 -22.38 5.43
N LEU A 588 -11.35 -23.47 6.12
CA LEU A 588 -11.10 -24.78 5.50
C LEU A 588 -12.29 -25.26 4.63
N TRP A 589 -13.50 -24.86 5.01
CA TRP A 589 -14.71 -25.11 4.23
C TRP A 589 -14.60 -24.64 2.77
N CYS A 590 -13.95 -23.51 2.50
CA CYS A 590 -13.78 -22.96 1.16
C CYS A 590 -12.92 -23.86 0.25
N ARG A 591 -11.92 -24.56 0.80
CA ARG A 591 -11.14 -25.57 0.06
C ARG A 591 -11.98 -26.83 -0.17
N GLN A 592 -12.66 -27.29 0.87
CA GLN A 592 -13.50 -28.51 0.82
C GLN A 592 -14.77 -28.36 -0.02
N ASN A 593 -15.19 -27.13 -0.29
CA ASN A 593 -16.40 -26.80 -1.04
C ASN A 593 -16.02 -25.67 -1.99
N ALA A 594 -15.09 -25.95 -2.90
CA ALA A 594 -14.62 -24.97 -3.87
C ALA A 594 -15.82 -24.37 -4.61
N GLY A 595 -16.26 -23.20 -4.14
CA GLY A 595 -17.40 -22.49 -4.66
C GLY A 595 -17.07 -21.96 -6.05
N ASP A 596 -18.06 -22.00 -6.93
CA ASP A 596 -17.90 -21.55 -8.30
C ASP A 596 -17.96 -20.01 -8.37
N LEU A 597 -16.87 -19.34 -7.97
CA LEU A 597 -16.67 -17.91 -8.30
C LEU A 597 -16.58 -17.68 -9.82
N SER A 598 -16.39 -18.75 -10.60
CA SER A 598 -16.34 -18.78 -12.07
C SER A 598 -17.67 -19.11 -12.72
N GLN A 599 -18.76 -19.28 -11.98
CA GLN A 599 -20.09 -19.47 -12.56
C GLN A 599 -20.66 -18.11 -12.99
N GLY A 600 -20.08 -17.58 -14.07
CA GLY A 600 -20.46 -16.34 -14.70
C GLY A 600 -19.69 -16.18 -15.99
N SER A 601 -20.37 -15.73 -17.06
CA SER A 601 -19.65 -15.30 -18.25
C SER A 601 -18.81 -14.06 -17.90
N GLY A 602 -17.52 -14.06 -18.25
CA GLY A 602 -16.67 -12.87 -18.10
C GLY A 602 -17.31 -11.67 -18.79
N ILE A 603 -17.32 -10.51 -18.12
CA ILE A 603 -17.91 -9.30 -18.68
C ILE A 603 -16.92 -8.69 -19.67
N SER A 604 -17.34 -8.53 -20.93
CA SER A 604 -16.56 -7.84 -21.95
C SER A 604 -17.04 -6.40 -22.04
N ILE A 605 -16.20 -5.45 -21.59
CA ILE A 605 -16.48 -4.02 -21.66
C ILE A 605 -15.80 -3.43 -22.88
N SER A 606 -16.58 -2.77 -23.74
CA SER A 606 -16.11 -1.99 -24.88
C SER A 606 -16.52 -0.54 -24.69
N ALA A 607 -15.61 0.41 -24.86
CA ALA A 607 -15.90 1.82 -24.65
C ALA A 607 -15.41 2.69 -25.80
N THR A 608 -16.21 3.69 -26.18
CA THR A 608 -15.81 4.78 -27.08
C THR A 608 -15.82 6.09 -26.31
N VAL A 609 -14.65 6.68 -26.10
CA VAL A 609 -14.49 8.00 -25.50
C VAL A 609 -14.11 9.00 -26.59
N LYS A 610 -14.96 10.01 -26.82
CA LYS A 610 -14.82 10.91 -27.99
C LYS A 610 -13.66 11.90 -27.86
N SER A 611 -13.40 12.40 -26.66
CA SER A 611 -12.36 13.39 -26.38
C SER A 611 -11.13 12.76 -25.73
N LYS A 612 -9.94 13.24 -26.11
CA LYS A 612 -8.68 12.93 -25.42
C LYS A 612 -8.39 13.88 -24.25
N SER A 613 -9.24 14.89 -24.03
CA SER A 613 -9.05 15.86 -22.96
C SER A 613 -9.34 15.26 -21.59
N GLU A 614 -8.42 15.47 -20.66
CA GLU A 614 -8.54 15.13 -19.23
C GLU A 614 -8.79 16.38 -18.37
N ALA A 615 -9.30 17.46 -18.98
CA ALA A 615 -9.65 18.67 -18.25
C ALA A 615 -10.96 18.46 -17.48
N LEU A 616 -10.92 18.61 -16.15
CA LEU A 616 -12.09 18.58 -15.28
C LEU A 616 -12.47 19.99 -14.84
N THR A 617 -13.31 20.63 -15.64
CA THR A 617 -13.83 21.99 -15.42
C THR A 617 -15.32 21.93 -15.10
N VAL A 618 -15.89 23.07 -14.72
CA VAL A 618 -17.36 23.23 -14.58
C VAL A 618 -18.13 22.95 -15.88
N ASP A 619 -17.49 23.02 -17.05
CA ASP A 619 -18.15 22.80 -18.35
C ASP A 619 -17.90 21.40 -18.94
N THR A 620 -17.20 20.54 -18.21
CA THR A 620 -16.85 19.19 -18.67
C THR A 620 -18.11 18.35 -18.89
N ASP A 621 -18.22 17.73 -20.08
CA ASP A 621 -19.33 16.83 -20.40
C ASP A 621 -19.18 15.49 -19.69
N GLU A 622 -20.04 15.26 -18.71
CA GLU A 622 -20.10 14.07 -17.86
C GLU A 622 -21.15 13.04 -18.32
N SER A 623 -21.71 13.20 -19.52
CA SER A 623 -22.74 12.30 -20.06
C SER A 623 -22.18 10.99 -20.58
N TYR A 624 -23.01 9.94 -20.51
CA TYR A 624 -22.69 8.63 -21.05
C TYR A 624 -23.93 7.86 -21.50
N GLU A 625 -23.69 6.90 -22.39
CA GLU A 625 -24.63 5.83 -22.74
C GLU A 625 -23.99 4.50 -22.38
N LEU A 626 -24.74 3.63 -21.70
CA LEU A 626 -24.34 2.29 -21.30
C LEU A 626 -25.39 1.29 -21.80
N SER A 627 -24.93 0.24 -22.50
CA SER A 627 -25.76 -0.86 -22.96
C SER A 627 -25.20 -2.17 -22.44
N ILE A 628 -26.06 -3.02 -21.89
CA ILE A 628 -25.74 -4.39 -21.46
C ILE A 628 -26.55 -5.36 -22.32
N ASP A 629 -25.88 -6.33 -22.93
CA ASP A 629 -26.51 -7.46 -23.64
C ASP A 629 -25.79 -8.75 -23.26
N GLY A 630 -26.33 -9.44 -22.26
CA GLY A 630 -25.68 -10.58 -21.61
C GLY A 630 -24.36 -10.14 -20.96
N PRO A 631 -23.22 -10.81 -21.26
CA PRO A 631 -21.92 -10.43 -20.71
C PRO A 631 -21.26 -9.25 -21.43
N LYS A 632 -21.86 -8.72 -22.51
CA LYS A 632 -21.27 -7.62 -23.28
C LYS A 632 -21.79 -6.29 -22.76
N VAL A 633 -20.86 -5.40 -22.43
CA VAL A 633 -21.13 -4.01 -22.04
C VAL A 633 -20.52 -3.08 -23.07
N SER A 634 -21.32 -2.14 -23.56
CA SER A 634 -20.87 -1.09 -24.47
C SER A 634 -21.13 0.27 -23.85
N ILE A 635 -20.09 1.10 -23.78
CA ILE A 635 -20.15 2.45 -23.21
C ILE A 635 -19.76 3.48 -24.27
N ASN A 636 -20.57 4.53 -24.43
CA ASN A 636 -20.21 5.70 -25.23
C ASN A 636 -20.19 6.92 -24.31
N ALA A 637 -19.10 7.67 -24.30
CA ALA A 637 -18.97 8.87 -23.49
C ALA A 637 -18.29 10.00 -24.26
N ALA A 638 -18.66 11.25 -23.96
CA ALA A 638 -18.01 12.42 -24.54
C ALA A 638 -16.57 12.56 -24.03
N THR A 639 -16.35 12.32 -22.74
CA THR A 639 -15.07 12.45 -22.04
C THR A 639 -14.79 11.23 -21.17
N VAL A 640 -13.56 11.14 -20.65
CA VAL A 640 -13.17 10.10 -19.68
C VAL A 640 -14.04 10.12 -18.41
N TYR A 641 -14.59 11.29 -18.04
CA TYR A 641 -15.44 11.42 -16.86
C TYR A 641 -16.83 10.82 -17.06
N GLY A 642 -17.42 10.98 -18.24
CA GLY A 642 -18.64 10.24 -18.61
C GLY A 642 -18.41 8.72 -18.59
N TYR A 643 -17.26 8.26 -19.09
CA TYR A 643 -16.88 6.84 -19.02
C TYR A 643 -16.74 6.35 -17.57
N ARG A 644 -16.06 7.10 -16.70
CA ARG A 644 -15.93 6.80 -15.26
C ARG A 644 -17.30 6.74 -14.56
N HIS A 645 -18.22 7.64 -14.89
CA HIS A 645 -19.59 7.60 -14.36
C HIS A 645 -20.37 6.38 -14.86
N ALA A 646 -20.17 5.97 -16.12
CA ALA A 646 -20.75 4.74 -16.66
C ALA A 646 -20.27 3.50 -15.91
N LEU A 647 -18.98 3.40 -15.61
CA LEU A 647 -18.41 2.32 -14.79
C LEU A 647 -18.99 2.31 -13.36
N THR A 648 -19.17 3.49 -12.77
CA THR A 648 -19.81 3.62 -11.46
C THR A 648 -21.24 3.08 -11.49
N THR A 649 -22.01 3.40 -12.54
CA THR A 649 -23.36 2.85 -12.73
C THR A 649 -23.33 1.35 -13.02
N LEU A 650 -22.37 0.85 -13.79
CA LEU A 650 -22.20 -0.58 -14.04
C LEU A 650 -22.00 -1.37 -12.74
N ASN A 651 -21.14 -0.87 -11.84
CA ASN A 651 -20.93 -1.49 -10.53
C ASN A 651 -22.23 -1.60 -9.73
N GLN A 652 -23.13 -0.62 -9.84
CA GLN A 652 -24.42 -0.64 -9.15
C GLN A 652 -25.43 -1.65 -9.75
N LEU A 653 -25.16 -2.17 -10.95
CA LEU A 653 -25.97 -3.19 -11.65
C LEU A 653 -25.44 -4.61 -11.43
N ILE A 654 -24.38 -4.73 -10.62
CA ILE A 654 -23.77 -5.98 -10.20
C ILE A 654 -24.00 -6.10 -8.68
N ASP A 655 -24.52 -7.24 -8.24
CA ASP A 655 -24.81 -7.47 -6.82
C ASP A 655 -24.59 -8.94 -6.44
N TYR A 656 -24.39 -9.20 -5.15
CA TYR A 656 -24.23 -10.55 -4.63
C TYR A 656 -25.59 -11.14 -4.24
N ASP A 657 -25.94 -12.29 -4.80
CA ASP A 657 -27.12 -13.04 -4.39
C ASP A 657 -26.73 -14.09 -3.35
N GLU A 658 -27.03 -13.79 -2.09
CA GLU A 658 -26.79 -14.67 -0.94
C GLU A 658 -27.54 -16.01 -1.01
N ILE A 659 -28.65 -16.11 -1.76
CA ILE A 659 -29.42 -17.36 -1.86
C ILE A 659 -28.73 -18.34 -2.81
N SER A 660 -28.24 -17.83 -3.94
CA SER A 660 -27.52 -18.65 -4.92
C SER A 660 -26.00 -18.66 -4.73
N ASN A 661 -25.48 -17.88 -3.76
CA ASN A 661 -24.06 -17.65 -3.53
C ASN A 661 -23.29 -17.27 -4.81
N SER A 662 -23.87 -16.37 -5.61
CA SER A 662 -23.27 -15.94 -6.88
C SER A 662 -23.37 -14.43 -7.09
N VAL A 663 -22.38 -13.86 -7.78
CA VAL A 663 -22.45 -12.47 -8.24
C VAL A 663 -23.32 -12.41 -9.49
N LYS A 664 -24.31 -11.54 -9.49
CA LYS A 664 -25.26 -11.37 -10.60
C LYS A 664 -25.14 -9.99 -11.19
N MET A 665 -25.24 -9.92 -12.51
CA MET A 665 -25.38 -8.67 -13.26
C MET A 665 -26.75 -8.63 -13.93
N ILE A 666 -27.35 -7.45 -14.05
CA ILE A 666 -28.52 -7.25 -14.93
C ILE A 666 -28.20 -7.73 -16.35
N ALA A 667 -28.99 -8.67 -16.88
CA ALA A 667 -28.71 -9.30 -18.18
C ALA A 667 -28.94 -8.39 -19.40
N LYS A 668 -29.81 -7.38 -19.27
CA LYS A 668 -30.10 -6.41 -20.33
C LYS A 668 -30.42 -5.06 -19.74
N ALA A 669 -29.70 -4.04 -20.17
CA ALA A 669 -29.95 -2.66 -19.77
C ALA A 669 -29.59 -1.71 -20.90
N LYS A 670 -30.30 -0.59 -21.01
CA LYS A 670 -29.90 0.54 -21.84
C LYS A 670 -30.11 1.82 -21.03
N ILE A 671 -29.03 2.52 -20.75
CA ILE A 671 -28.98 3.71 -19.90
C ILE A 671 -28.36 4.83 -20.72
N ALA A 672 -29.01 5.98 -20.75
CA ALA A 672 -28.45 7.23 -21.24
C ALA A 672 -28.62 8.25 -20.11
N ASP A 673 -27.52 8.81 -19.63
CA ASP A 673 -27.50 9.51 -18.36
C ASP A 673 -26.52 10.69 -18.37
N LYS A 674 -26.85 11.73 -17.61
CA LYS A 674 -26.07 12.96 -17.48
C LYS A 674 -26.51 13.75 -16.24
N PRO A 675 -25.62 14.55 -15.62
CA PRO A 675 -26.00 15.36 -14.47
C PRO A 675 -26.90 16.55 -14.86
N ALA A 676 -27.79 16.95 -13.95
CA ALA A 676 -28.64 18.13 -14.05
C ALA A 676 -27.93 19.43 -13.66
N TYR A 677 -26.85 19.32 -12.88
CA TYR A 677 -26.02 20.41 -12.39
C TYR A 677 -24.54 20.08 -12.61
N SER A 678 -23.76 21.07 -13.07
CA SER A 678 -22.33 20.91 -13.31
C SER A 678 -21.51 20.92 -12.02
N HIS A 679 -22.02 21.50 -10.94
CA HIS A 679 -21.32 21.62 -9.67
C HIS A 679 -22.01 20.78 -8.58
N ARG A 680 -21.32 19.76 -8.06
CA ARG A 680 -21.89 18.81 -7.10
C ARG A 680 -20.86 18.53 -6.02
N GLY A 681 -20.90 19.33 -4.96
CA GLY A 681 -19.76 19.41 -4.06
C GLY A 681 -20.00 19.09 -2.60
N ILE A 682 -18.87 18.96 -1.92
CA ILE A 682 -18.75 18.95 -0.47
C ILE A 682 -17.66 19.99 -0.16
N VAL A 683 -17.98 20.96 0.70
CA VAL A 683 -16.94 21.76 1.36
C VAL A 683 -16.58 21.11 2.69
N LEU A 684 -15.28 20.87 2.90
CA LEU A 684 -14.75 20.38 4.16
C LEU A 684 -13.74 21.39 4.69
N ASP A 685 -13.99 21.82 5.92
CA ASP A 685 -13.08 22.60 6.72
C ASP A 685 -12.02 21.69 7.34
N THR A 686 -10.75 22.00 7.05
CA THR A 686 -9.59 21.29 7.59
C THR A 686 -8.69 22.18 8.45
N ALA A 687 -9.17 23.37 8.78
CA ALA A 687 -8.46 24.36 9.56
C ALA A 687 -8.96 24.43 11.01
N ARG A 688 -10.27 24.31 11.27
CA ARG A 688 -10.78 24.21 12.66
C ARG A 688 -10.32 22.92 13.32
N ASN A 689 -10.30 21.81 12.58
CA ASN A 689 -9.66 20.55 12.99
C ASN A 689 -8.92 19.93 11.79
N TYR A 690 -7.80 19.25 12.08
CA TYR A 690 -6.97 18.62 11.05
C TYR A 690 -7.52 17.26 10.59
N TYR A 691 -7.31 16.95 9.31
CA TYR A 691 -7.68 15.68 8.69
C TYR A 691 -6.48 15.06 7.95
N SER A 692 -6.19 13.79 8.18
CA SER A 692 -5.14 13.09 7.42
C SER A 692 -5.46 13.02 5.92
N ILE A 693 -4.43 13.02 5.06
CA ILE A 693 -4.58 12.87 3.60
C ILE A 693 -5.32 11.58 3.23
N ASP A 694 -5.12 10.50 3.97
CA ASP A 694 -5.85 9.25 3.74
C ASP A 694 -7.34 9.38 4.02
N SER A 695 -7.72 10.16 5.04
CA SER A 695 -9.12 10.50 5.31
C SER A 695 -9.73 11.30 4.14
N LEU A 696 -8.98 12.29 3.62
CA LEU A 696 -9.41 13.06 2.45
C LEU A 696 -9.54 12.19 1.20
N LYS A 697 -8.61 11.25 0.97
CA LYS A 697 -8.68 10.25 -0.11
C LYS A 697 -9.92 9.38 0.00
N ARG A 698 -10.24 8.85 1.19
CA ARG A 698 -11.47 8.06 1.41
C ARG A 698 -12.74 8.88 1.13
N LEU A 699 -12.78 10.13 1.58
CA LEU A 699 -13.89 11.05 1.29
C LEU A 699 -14.07 11.22 -0.23
N VAL A 700 -13.00 11.53 -0.96
CA VAL A 700 -13.03 11.75 -2.41
C VAL A 700 -13.36 10.48 -3.20
N ASP A 701 -12.90 9.32 -2.75
CA ASP A 701 -13.28 8.02 -3.33
C ASP A 701 -14.79 7.79 -3.22
N THR A 702 -15.34 8.07 -2.04
CA THR A 702 -16.78 7.97 -1.77
C THR A 702 -17.59 9.02 -2.56
N MET A 703 -17.07 10.24 -2.70
CA MET A 703 -17.66 11.28 -3.56
C MET A 703 -17.76 10.80 -5.01
N GLY A 704 -16.67 10.26 -5.56
CA GLY A 704 -16.66 9.70 -6.91
C GLY A 704 -17.67 8.57 -7.06
N ALA A 705 -17.73 7.63 -6.11
CA ALA A 705 -18.70 6.52 -6.10
C ALA A 705 -20.17 6.99 -6.10
N ASN A 706 -20.43 8.20 -5.60
CA ASN A 706 -21.74 8.87 -5.61
C ASN A 706 -21.89 9.90 -6.74
N LYS A 707 -20.91 10.03 -7.65
CA LYS A 707 -20.87 11.00 -8.76
C LYS A 707 -20.91 12.48 -8.33
N LEU A 708 -20.53 12.78 -7.08
CA LEU A 708 -20.12 14.12 -6.68
C LEU A 708 -18.80 14.44 -7.37
N ASN A 709 -18.59 15.69 -7.78
CA ASN A 709 -17.48 16.06 -8.65
C ASN A 709 -16.65 17.24 -8.15
N THR A 710 -16.94 17.78 -6.97
CA THR A 710 -16.22 18.93 -6.42
C THR A 710 -15.91 18.74 -4.95
N PHE A 711 -14.62 18.69 -4.62
CA PHE A 711 -14.15 18.82 -3.25
C PHE A 711 -13.70 20.27 -3.06
N HIS A 712 -14.47 21.03 -2.29
CA HIS A 712 -14.11 22.38 -1.90
C HIS A 712 -13.31 22.27 -0.60
N TRP A 713 -12.03 22.60 -0.68
CA TRP A 713 -11.09 22.45 0.41
C TRP A 713 -10.90 23.78 1.13
N HIS A 714 -11.66 23.96 2.21
CA HIS A 714 -11.48 25.06 3.15
C HIS A 714 -10.29 24.74 4.04
N PHE A 715 -9.12 25.25 3.65
CA PHE A 715 -7.86 24.76 4.19
C PHE A 715 -7.21 25.66 5.22
N SER A 716 -7.68 26.89 5.38
CA SER A 716 -7.14 27.86 6.33
C SER A 716 -8.26 28.62 7.02
N ASP A 717 -8.07 28.92 8.29
CA ASP A 717 -8.96 29.75 9.07
C ASP A 717 -8.17 30.51 10.15
N SER A 718 -8.85 31.31 10.97
CA SER A 718 -8.34 31.92 12.19
C SER A 718 -7.65 30.92 13.13
N SER A 719 -8.14 29.68 13.14
CA SER A 719 -7.68 28.61 14.04
C SER A 719 -6.36 27.98 13.61
N SER A 720 -6.13 27.75 12.31
CA SER A 720 -4.89 27.16 11.81
C SER A 720 -4.60 27.43 10.33
N PHE A 721 -3.33 27.28 9.96
CA PHE A 721 -2.83 27.29 8.58
C PHE A 721 -1.96 26.03 8.32
N PRO A 722 -2.58 24.88 8.01
CA PRO A 722 -1.89 23.60 7.82
C PRO A 722 -1.28 23.41 6.42
N PHE A 723 -1.57 24.28 5.44
CA PHE A 723 -1.04 24.14 4.08
C PHE A 723 0.42 24.57 3.97
N GLU A 724 1.26 23.75 3.34
CA GLU A 724 2.67 24.09 3.07
C GLU A 724 2.80 25.13 1.95
N ILE A 725 3.29 26.32 2.30
CA ILE A 725 3.72 27.36 1.36
C ILE A 725 5.24 27.43 1.41
N LYS A 726 5.92 26.86 0.41
CA LYS A 726 7.39 26.69 0.43
C LYS A 726 8.13 28.03 0.39
N SER A 727 7.58 28.99 -0.34
CA SER A 727 8.10 30.36 -0.45
C SER A 727 7.81 31.23 0.77
N GLU A 728 6.86 30.84 1.62
CA GLU A 728 6.57 31.53 2.88
C GLU A 728 6.28 30.52 4.01
N PRO A 729 7.30 29.77 4.46
CA PRO A 729 7.14 28.66 5.41
C PRO A 729 6.66 29.14 6.79
N ARG A 730 6.74 30.45 7.06
CA ARG A 730 6.27 31.03 8.33
C ARG A 730 4.74 30.93 8.48
N LEU A 731 3.97 30.92 7.38
CA LEU A 731 2.52 30.71 7.45
C LEU A 731 2.21 29.38 8.14
N THR A 732 2.81 28.30 7.65
CA THR A 732 2.62 26.95 8.20
C THR A 732 3.30 26.80 9.57
N SER A 733 4.52 27.30 9.75
CA SER A 733 5.27 27.09 11.00
C SER A 733 4.64 27.80 12.21
N TYR A 734 3.91 28.89 11.98
CA TYR A 734 3.18 29.63 13.00
C TYR A 734 1.67 29.29 13.04
N GLY A 735 1.17 28.60 12.02
CA GLY A 735 -0.26 28.38 11.82
C GLY A 735 -0.72 26.93 11.99
N ALA A 736 0.12 25.93 11.77
CA ALA A 736 -0.28 24.54 11.96
C ALA A 736 -0.43 24.21 13.44
N TYR A 737 -1.38 23.31 13.77
CA TYR A 737 -1.60 22.84 15.13
C TYR A 737 -0.38 22.08 15.70
N SER A 738 0.33 21.36 14.85
CA SER A 738 1.58 20.68 15.16
C SER A 738 2.43 20.49 13.90
N LYS A 739 3.69 20.06 14.05
CA LYS A 739 4.61 19.86 12.92
C LYS A 739 4.17 18.74 11.97
N ASP A 740 3.43 17.75 12.48
CA ASP A 740 2.90 16.58 11.77
C ASP A 740 1.48 16.78 11.23
N GLN A 741 0.82 17.89 11.58
CA GLN A 741 -0.50 18.27 11.08
C GLN A 741 -0.38 19.32 9.97
N VAL A 742 0.35 18.95 8.91
CA VAL A 742 0.66 19.79 7.75
C VAL A 742 0.36 19.03 6.47
N TYR A 743 -0.25 19.72 5.50
CA TYR A 743 -0.40 19.25 4.13
C TYR A 743 0.80 19.67 3.30
N THR A 744 1.74 18.75 3.08
CA THR A 744 2.90 19.00 2.22
C THR A 744 2.48 19.12 0.77
N GLN A 745 3.26 19.85 -0.04
CA GLN A 745 2.93 20.00 -1.46
C GLN A 745 2.92 18.67 -2.23
N ASP A 746 3.75 17.71 -1.84
CA ASP A 746 3.80 16.39 -2.50
C ASP A 746 2.53 15.58 -2.20
N GLN A 747 2.06 15.61 -0.95
CA GLN A 747 0.76 15.06 -0.57
C GLN A 747 -0.39 15.75 -1.31
N ILE A 748 -0.35 17.08 -1.46
CA ILE A 748 -1.38 17.84 -2.19
C ILE A 748 -1.41 17.41 -3.67
N ARG A 749 -0.25 17.31 -4.33
CA ARG A 749 -0.17 16.87 -5.74
C ARG A 749 -0.71 15.46 -5.92
N ASP A 750 -0.29 14.52 -5.07
CA ASP A 750 -0.79 13.15 -5.08
C ASP A 750 -2.31 13.10 -4.86
N PHE A 751 -2.82 13.85 -3.89
CA PHE A 751 -4.25 13.92 -3.62
C PHE A 751 -5.06 14.54 -4.77
N VAL A 752 -4.55 15.59 -5.43
CA VAL A 752 -5.17 16.19 -6.63
C VAL A 752 -5.26 15.17 -7.76
N GLN A 753 -4.19 14.40 -8.03
CA GLN A 753 -4.21 13.35 -9.05
C GLN A 753 -5.18 12.22 -8.67
N PHE A 754 -5.16 11.80 -7.42
CA PHE A 754 -6.08 10.80 -6.88
C PHE A 754 -7.54 11.21 -7.07
N ALA A 755 -7.87 12.48 -6.78
CA ALA A 755 -9.21 13.04 -6.95
C ALA A 755 -9.63 13.15 -8.42
N LYS A 756 -8.71 13.57 -9.30
CA LYS A 756 -8.95 13.67 -10.74
C LYS A 756 -9.31 12.31 -11.35
N ALA A 757 -8.64 11.23 -10.95
CA ALA A 757 -8.98 9.87 -11.37
C ALA A 757 -10.40 9.45 -10.93
N ARG A 758 -10.91 10.07 -9.86
CA ARG A 758 -12.28 9.86 -9.37
C ARG A 758 -13.33 10.78 -9.98
N GLY A 759 -12.92 11.68 -10.89
CA GLY A 759 -13.82 12.69 -11.46
C GLY A 759 -14.21 13.77 -10.45
N VAL A 760 -13.36 14.00 -9.44
CA VAL A 760 -13.56 15.03 -8.41
C VAL A 760 -12.52 16.13 -8.60
N ARG A 761 -12.96 17.35 -8.88
CA ARG A 761 -12.09 18.53 -8.94
C ARG A 761 -11.89 19.08 -7.54
N ILE A 762 -10.73 19.66 -7.27
CA ILE A 762 -10.45 20.31 -5.99
C ILE A 762 -10.47 21.82 -6.16
N ILE A 763 -11.36 22.51 -5.45
CA ILE A 763 -11.40 23.97 -5.35
C ILE A 763 -10.74 24.35 -4.02
N PRO A 764 -9.52 24.91 -4.03
CA PRO A 764 -8.90 25.40 -2.81
C PRO A 764 -9.54 26.72 -2.37
N GLU A 765 -9.66 26.91 -1.05
CA GLU A 765 -10.13 28.13 -0.42
C GLU A 765 -9.09 28.69 0.55
N LEU A 766 -8.66 29.93 0.28
CA LEU A 766 -8.01 30.77 1.27
C LEU A 766 -9.01 31.85 1.68
N ASP A 767 -9.58 31.72 2.88
CA ASP A 767 -10.56 32.67 3.37
C ASP A 767 -9.91 34.00 3.77
N ALA A 768 -10.45 35.11 3.25
CA ALA A 768 -9.97 36.45 3.51
C ALA A 768 -11.03 37.53 3.19
N PRO A 769 -11.02 38.68 3.89
CA PRO A 769 -10.05 39.10 4.90
C PRO A 769 -10.43 38.70 6.34
N SER A 770 -11.63 38.16 6.58
CA SER A 770 -11.95 37.52 7.86
C SER A 770 -11.24 36.16 7.96
N HIS A 771 -11.50 35.39 9.02
CA HIS A 771 -11.01 34.02 9.15
C HIS A 771 -9.48 33.90 8.98
N ALA A 772 -8.74 34.92 9.43
CA ALA A 772 -7.30 35.00 9.28
C ALA A 772 -6.62 35.31 10.61
N GLY A 773 -5.89 34.31 11.13
CA GLY A 773 -5.34 34.37 12.49
C GLY A 773 -4.01 33.64 12.61
N ALA A 774 -4.06 32.39 13.06
CA ALA A 774 -2.89 31.54 13.18
C ALA A 774 -2.14 31.46 11.84
N GLY A 775 -0.82 31.66 11.89
CA GLY A 775 0.04 31.72 10.71
C GLY A 775 0.36 33.14 10.24
N TRP A 776 -0.31 34.18 10.74
CA TRP A 776 -0.06 35.57 10.33
C TRP A 776 0.59 36.45 11.41
N GLN A 777 0.63 35.97 12.66
CA GLN A 777 1.10 36.72 13.83
C GLN A 777 2.61 37.03 13.84
N TRP A 778 3.39 36.47 12.91
CA TRP A 778 4.84 36.70 12.81
C TRP A 778 5.20 38.06 12.19
N GLY A 779 4.27 38.72 11.50
CA GLY A 779 4.49 39.96 10.75
C GLY A 779 5.26 41.05 11.50
N PRO A 780 4.82 41.46 12.71
CA PRO A 780 5.51 42.51 13.47
C PRO A 780 6.95 42.15 13.82
N LYS A 781 7.23 40.89 14.19
CA LYS A 781 8.59 40.42 14.52
C LYS A 781 9.50 40.36 13.30
N ALA A 782 8.94 40.16 12.12
CA ALA A 782 9.67 40.16 10.85
C ALA A 782 9.84 41.57 10.23
N GLY A 783 9.32 42.62 10.88
CA GLY A 783 9.36 43.99 10.36
C GLY A 783 8.30 44.31 9.30
N TYR A 784 7.29 43.45 9.14
CA TYR A 784 6.22 43.60 8.13
C TYR A 784 4.99 44.32 8.68
N GLY A 785 5.05 44.81 9.93
CA GLY A 785 3.90 45.40 10.62
C GLY A 785 2.82 44.38 10.97
N GLU A 786 1.65 44.87 11.38
CA GLU A 786 0.49 44.03 11.71
C GLU A 786 -0.14 43.49 10.42
N LEU A 787 0.05 42.20 10.16
CA LEU A 787 -0.56 41.49 9.02
C LEU A 787 -2.01 41.09 9.31
N THR A 788 -2.29 40.70 10.55
CA THR A 788 -3.64 40.47 11.09
C THR A 788 -3.96 41.44 12.21
N LEU A 789 -5.25 41.71 12.40
CA LEU A 789 -5.85 42.54 13.42
C LEU A 789 -6.82 41.70 14.26
N CYS A 790 -6.95 42.06 15.53
CA CYS A 790 -7.87 41.42 16.50
C CYS A 790 -7.61 39.93 16.75
N TYR A 791 -6.44 39.41 16.34
CA TYR A 791 -6.14 37.99 16.52
C TYR A 791 -6.08 37.65 18.01
N GLY A 792 -6.95 36.73 18.45
CA GLY A 792 -7.04 36.32 19.85
C GLY A 792 -7.58 37.41 20.81
N SER A 793 -8.32 38.40 20.31
CA SER A 793 -8.97 39.42 21.14
C SER A 793 -9.97 38.81 22.14
N ASP A 794 -10.00 39.37 23.37
CA ASP A 794 -10.88 38.94 24.47
C ASP A 794 -11.57 40.18 25.13
N PRO A 795 -12.89 40.16 25.40
CA PRO A 795 -13.84 39.11 25.04
C PRO A 795 -14.04 39.04 23.52
N TRP A 796 -13.95 37.84 22.95
CA TRP A 796 -14.01 37.61 21.51
C TRP A 796 -15.33 38.06 20.87
N MET A 797 -16.44 37.98 21.62
CA MET A 797 -17.79 38.35 21.17
C MET A 797 -17.92 39.82 20.73
N ASP A 798 -17.00 40.70 21.16
CA ASP A 798 -16.99 42.10 20.76
C ASP A 798 -16.39 42.31 19.36
N TYR A 799 -15.67 41.32 18.83
CA TYR A 799 -14.84 41.46 17.64
C TYR A 799 -15.10 40.41 16.56
N CYS A 800 -15.70 39.25 16.86
CA CYS A 800 -15.95 38.18 15.89
C CYS A 800 -17.12 37.29 16.31
N LEU A 801 -17.55 36.41 15.38
CA LEU A 801 -18.64 35.46 15.61
C LEU A 801 -18.19 34.18 16.34
N GLU A 802 -16.91 33.84 16.25
CA GLU A 802 -16.30 32.71 16.97
C GLU A 802 -14.82 32.95 17.32
N PRO A 803 -14.33 32.40 18.44
CA PRO A 803 -12.91 32.48 18.79
C PRO A 803 -12.08 31.41 18.05
N PRO A 804 -10.79 31.69 17.74
CA PRO A 804 -10.13 32.97 17.93
C PRO A 804 -10.60 33.99 16.88
N CYS A 805 -10.83 35.24 17.30
CA CYS A 805 -11.00 36.32 16.33
C CYS A 805 -9.75 36.47 15.46
N GLY A 806 -9.87 37.11 14.28
CA GLY A 806 -8.74 37.52 13.45
C GLY A 806 -9.16 37.97 12.05
N GLN A 807 -8.66 39.12 11.59
CA GLN A 807 -8.87 39.61 10.22
C GLN A 807 -7.58 40.19 9.64
N LEU A 808 -7.32 39.99 8.35
CA LEU A 808 -6.21 40.64 7.67
C LEU A 808 -6.29 42.17 7.77
N ASN A 809 -5.12 42.81 7.77
CA ASN A 809 -5.00 44.27 7.71
C ASN A 809 -5.00 44.75 6.24
N PRO A 810 -6.12 45.26 5.70
CA PRO A 810 -6.20 45.65 4.29
C PRO A 810 -5.34 46.86 3.91
N LEU A 811 -4.80 47.60 4.89
CA LEU A 811 -3.93 48.76 4.69
C LEU A 811 -2.43 48.40 4.70
N ASN A 812 -2.08 47.16 5.02
CA ASN A 812 -0.70 46.71 5.02
C ASN A 812 -0.33 46.09 3.67
N ASP A 813 0.54 46.77 2.90
CA ASP A 813 0.91 46.31 1.56
C ASP A 813 1.58 44.93 1.55
N HIS A 814 2.26 44.54 2.63
CA HIS A 814 2.89 43.22 2.77
C HIS A 814 1.86 42.07 2.78
N VAL A 815 0.61 42.33 3.15
CA VAL A 815 -0.46 41.32 3.05
C VAL A 815 -0.65 40.91 1.59
N TYR A 816 -0.66 41.87 0.66
CA TYR A 816 -0.84 41.57 -0.76
C TYR A 816 0.38 40.88 -1.39
N ASP A 817 1.60 41.16 -0.90
CA ASP A 817 2.81 40.45 -1.31
C ASP A 817 2.77 38.96 -0.89
N ILE A 818 2.31 38.69 0.33
CA ILE A 818 2.14 37.33 0.84
C ILE A 818 1.01 36.62 0.09
N LEU A 819 -0.16 37.27 -0.08
CA LEU A 819 -1.27 36.69 -0.85
C LEU A 819 -0.86 36.35 -2.29
N LYS A 820 -0.09 37.22 -2.94
CA LYS A 820 0.48 36.95 -4.27
C LYS A 820 1.33 35.67 -4.24
N THR A 821 2.21 35.55 -3.26
CA THR A 821 3.10 34.39 -3.08
C THR A 821 2.30 33.10 -2.88
N VAL A 822 1.30 33.12 -1.99
CA VAL A 822 0.40 31.99 -1.74
C VAL A 822 -0.36 31.60 -3.01
N PHE A 823 -0.96 32.57 -3.71
CA PHE A 823 -1.74 32.27 -4.92
C PHE A 823 -0.87 31.73 -6.06
N GLU A 824 0.34 32.26 -6.27
CA GLU A 824 1.28 31.76 -7.28
C GLU A 824 1.65 30.29 -7.03
N GLU A 825 1.89 29.88 -5.78
CA GLU A 825 2.13 28.47 -5.44
C GLU A 825 0.89 27.60 -5.57
N MET A 826 -0.26 28.05 -5.04
CA MET A 826 -1.52 27.29 -5.14
C MET A 826 -1.92 27.04 -6.59
N HIS A 827 -1.66 27.98 -7.50
CA HIS A 827 -1.94 27.80 -8.93
C HIS A 827 -1.15 26.65 -9.56
N GLY A 828 0.05 26.35 -9.04
CA GLY A 828 0.87 25.22 -9.49
C GLY A 828 0.48 23.87 -8.87
N LEU A 829 -0.31 23.87 -7.79
CA LEU A 829 -0.75 22.65 -7.11
C LEU A 829 -2.12 22.15 -7.59
N PHE A 830 -3.01 23.06 -8.01
CA PHE A 830 -4.41 22.75 -8.30
C PHE A 830 -4.81 23.00 -9.76
N ASP A 831 -5.35 21.95 -10.39
CA ASP A 831 -5.86 21.96 -11.78
C ASP A 831 -7.18 22.76 -11.96
N SER A 832 -7.86 23.15 -10.87
CA SER A 832 -9.16 23.84 -10.94
C SER A 832 -9.08 25.22 -11.59
N ASN A 833 -10.08 25.59 -12.39
CA ASN A 833 -10.23 26.92 -12.96
C ASN A 833 -10.98 27.90 -12.04
N VAL A 834 -11.26 27.50 -10.80
CA VAL A 834 -11.92 28.28 -9.76
C VAL A 834 -11.05 28.29 -8.51
N PHE A 835 -10.93 29.44 -7.86
CA PHE A 835 -10.32 29.61 -6.54
C PHE A 835 -11.33 30.31 -5.62
N HIS A 836 -11.57 29.76 -4.44
CA HIS A 836 -12.47 30.37 -3.46
C HIS A 836 -11.68 31.34 -2.57
N MET A 837 -12.18 32.57 -2.42
CA MET A 837 -11.53 33.63 -1.65
C MET A 837 -12.19 33.85 -0.28
N GLY A 838 -13.15 33.00 0.08
CA GLY A 838 -14.00 33.16 1.24
C GLY A 838 -14.81 34.44 1.16
N GLY A 839 -14.54 35.39 2.05
CA GLY A 839 -15.17 36.71 2.04
C GLY A 839 -16.53 36.70 2.73
N ASP A 840 -16.64 35.90 3.79
CA ASP A 840 -17.71 35.89 4.76
C ASP A 840 -17.34 36.67 6.03
N GLU A 841 -18.38 36.98 6.80
CA GLU A 841 -18.31 37.38 8.21
C GLU A 841 -17.30 38.48 8.63
N VAL A 842 -16.95 39.41 7.72
CA VAL A 842 -16.08 40.56 8.06
C VAL A 842 -16.73 41.44 9.13
N SER A 843 -16.10 41.45 10.30
CA SER A 843 -16.42 42.23 11.47
C SER A 843 -15.89 43.67 11.37
N VAL A 844 -16.83 44.61 11.23
CA VAL A 844 -16.55 46.05 11.39
C VAL A 844 -16.04 46.39 12.80
N PRO A 845 -16.59 45.85 13.91
CA PRO A 845 -16.05 46.08 15.25
C PRO A 845 -14.56 45.78 15.39
N CYS A 846 -14.06 44.67 14.79
CA CYS A 846 -12.64 44.38 14.79
C CYS A 846 -11.83 45.52 14.15
N TRP A 847 -12.13 45.88 12.90
CA TRP A 847 -11.41 46.94 12.21
C TRP A 847 -11.58 48.31 12.87
N ASN A 848 -12.75 48.61 13.43
CA ASN A 848 -13.00 49.88 14.12
C ASN A 848 -12.25 50.00 15.46
N SER A 849 -11.80 48.89 16.05
CA SER A 849 -10.94 48.92 17.23
C SER A 849 -9.46 49.16 16.90
N SER A 850 -9.06 48.96 15.64
CA SER A 850 -7.68 49.19 15.18
C SER A 850 -7.39 50.66 14.90
N LYS A 851 -6.34 51.18 15.53
CA LYS A 851 -5.85 52.54 15.28
C LYS A 851 -5.37 52.73 13.83
N VAL A 852 -4.75 51.70 13.24
CA VAL A 852 -4.26 51.75 11.86
C VAL A 852 -5.39 51.99 10.87
N ILE A 853 -6.56 51.36 11.12
CA ILE A 853 -7.74 51.53 10.26
C ILE A 853 -8.45 52.86 10.55
N THR A 854 -8.67 53.20 11.83
CA THR A 854 -9.40 54.41 12.22
C THR A 854 -8.64 55.71 11.93
N ASP A 855 -7.30 55.69 11.88
CA ASP A 855 -6.51 56.84 11.41
C ASP A 855 -6.65 57.05 9.88
N HIS A 856 -6.97 55.99 9.13
CA HIS A 856 -7.20 56.06 7.68
C HIS A 856 -8.64 56.45 7.32
N LEU A 857 -9.64 55.90 8.04
CA LEU A 857 -11.05 56.14 7.77
C LEU A 857 -11.54 57.43 8.47
N LYS A 858 -11.96 58.41 7.67
CA LYS A 858 -12.47 59.71 8.18
C LYS A 858 -13.81 59.62 8.92
N ASN A 859 -14.62 58.59 8.63
CA ASN A 859 -15.91 58.35 9.27
C ASN A 859 -16.00 56.90 9.76
N THR A 860 -16.01 56.73 11.08
CA THR A 860 -16.01 55.42 11.75
C THR A 860 -17.34 55.09 12.43
N THR A 861 -18.37 55.94 12.26
CA THR A 861 -19.70 55.75 12.87
C THR A 861 -20.70 55.06 11.94
N SER A 862 -20.31 54.76 10.70
CA SER A 862 -21.10 54.01 9.72
C SER A 862 -20.28 52.88 9.11
N ASN A 863 -20.93 51.78 8.69
CA ASN A 863 -20.23 50.63 8.10
C ASN A 863 -19.74 50.88 6.65
N ALA A 864 -20.34 51.82 5.92
CA ALA A 864 -20.06 52.01 4.49
C ALA A 864 -18.56 52.22 4.15
N PRO A 865 -17.79 53.05 4.89
CA PRO A 865 -16.35 53.20 4.65
C PRO A 865 -15.55 51.90 4.90
N PHE A 866 -15.97 51.06 5.85
CA PHE A 866 -15.35 49.76 6.08
C PHE A 866 -15.68 48.77 4.96
N PHE A 867 -16.90 48.80 4.43
CA PHE A 867 -17.28 47.98 3.27
C PHE A 867 -16.58 48.43 1.98
N ASP A 868 -16.35 49.73 1.78
CA ASP A 868 -15.52 50.20 0.66
C ASP A 868 -14.03 49.81 0.83
N LEU A 869 -13.51 49.80 2.07
CA LEU A 869 -12.18 49.27 2.39
C LEU A 869 -12.09 47.77 2.08
N TRP A 870 -13.08 46.99 2.49
CA TRP A 870 -13.19 45.56 2.15
C TRP A 870 -13.28 45.34 0.63
N GLY A 871 -14.14 46.08 -0.07
CA GLY A 871 -14.25 46.00 -1.53
C GLY A 871 -12.94 46.30 -2.25
N THR A 872 -12.15 47.24 -1.71
CA THR A 872 -10.81 47.56 -2.22
C THR A 872 -9.84 46.40 -2.01
N PHE A 873 -9.82 45.81 -0.80
CA PHE A 873 -9.04 44.60 -0.51
C PHE A 873 -9.40 43.48 -1.48
N GLN A 874 -10.70 43.20 -1.63
CA GLN A 874 -11.20 42.12 -2.49
C GLN A 874 -10.82 42.34 -3.96
N THR A 875 -10.92 43.58 -4.45
CA THR A 875 -10.53 43.92 -5.82
C THR A 875 -9.03 43.69 -6.04
N LYS A 876 -8.17 44.09 -5.09
CA LYS A 876 -6.72 43.91 -5.17
C LYS A 876 -6.33 42.43 -5.12
N ALA A 877 -6.84 41.68 -4.14
CA ALA A 877 -6.57 40.25 -3.99
C ALA A 877 -7.13 39.45 -5.17
N GLY A 878 -8.35 39.76 -5.61
CA GLY A 878 -8.98 39.12 -6.75
C GLY A 878 -8.19 39.31 -8.05
N ALA A 879 -7.65 40.50 -8.28
CA ALA A 879 -6.80 40.77 -9.45
C ALA A 879 -5.54 39.87 -9.53
N LEU A 880 -5.07 39.30 -8.42
CA LEU A 880 -3.97 38.33 -8.41
C LEU A 880 -4.41 36.97 -8.99
N ILE A 881 -5.63 36.53 -8.66
CA ILE A 881 -6.23 35.29 -9.16
C ILE A 881 -6.68 35.45 -10.63
N GLU A 882 -7.26 36.60 -11.00
CA GLU A 882 -7.69 36.85 -12.38
C GLU A 882 -6.51 36.77 -13.37
N LYS A 883 -5.30 37.21 -12.96
CA LYS A 883 -4.08 37.12 -13.77
C LYS A 883 -3.69 35.69 -14.12
N ALA A 884 -4.12 34.70 -13.34
CA ALA A 884 -3.89 33.28 -13.59
C ALA A 884 -5.03 32.62 -14.41
N ASN A 885 -5.93 33.41 -15.01
CA ASN A 885 -7.09 32.92 -15.76
C ASN A 885 -8.03 32.01 -14.95
N LYS A 886 -8.16 32.25 -13.63
CA LYS A 886 -9.13 31.54 -12.77
C LYS A 886 -10.31 32.45 -12.42
N LYS A 887 -11.51 31.86 -12.31
CA LYS A 887 -12.70 32.51 -11.75
C LYS A 887 -12.55 32.59 -10.23
N ILE A 888 -13.12 33.64 -9.66
CA ILE A 888 -13.20 33.83 -8.20
C ILE A 888 -14.54 33.27 -7.70
N MET A 889 -14.51 32.55 -6.59
CA MET A 889 -15.70 32.20 -5.82
C MET A 889 -15.66 32.90 -4.46
N VAL A 890 -16.80 33.41 -3.99
CA VAL A 890 -16.94 34.11 -2.69
C VAL A 890 -18.25 33.72 -2.03
N TRP A 891 -18.28 33.72 -0.69
CA TRP A 891 -19.51 33.55 0.08
C TRP A 891 -20.45 34.76 -0.08
N THR A 892 -21.75 34.54 0.10
CA THR A 892 -22.70 35.62 0.34
C THR A 892 -22.34 36.39 1.60
N SER A 893 -22.23 37.70 1.49
CA SER A 893 -21.96 38.61 2.61
C SER A 893 -22.48 40.01 2.32
N ASP A 894 -22.28 40.96 3.24
CA ASP A 894 -22.58 42.38 3.03
C ASP A 894 -21.96 42.92 1.72
N LEU A 895 -20.77 42.45 1.35
CA LEU A 895 -20.09 42.87 0.13
C LEU A 895 -20.77 42.38 -1.15
N THR A 896 -21.57 41.31 -1.06
CA THR A 896 -22.36 40.76 -2.17
C THR A 896 -23.78 41.36 -2.27
N THR A 897 -24.04 42.47 -1.57
CA THR A 897 -25.29 43.22 -1.63
C THR A 897 -25.14 44.55 -2.37
N ASP A 898 -26.25 45.20 -2.74
CA ASP A 898 -26.20 46.56 -3.29
C ASP A 898 -25.93 47.57 -2.17
N PRO A 899 -25.08 48.61 -2.39
CA PRO A 899 -24.41 48.98 -3.64
C PRO A 899 -23.01 48.36 -3.83
N TYR A 900 -22.56 47.47 -2.95
CA TYR A 900 -21.17 46.98 -2.90
C TYR A 900 -20.85 45.91 -3.94
N LEU A 901 -21.85 45.27 -4.54
CA LEU A 901 -21.70 44.33 -5.64
C LEU A 901 -20.91 44.89 -6.85
N LYS A 902 -20.75 46.22 -6.94
CA LYS A 902 -19.86 46.92 -7.89
C LYS A 902 -18.39 46.45 -7.86
N TYR A 903 -17.94 45.83 -6.76
CA TYR A 903 -16.57 45.32 -6.62
C TYR A 903 -16.35 43.97 -7.32
N PHE A 904 -17.41 43.30 -7.76
CA PHE A 904 -17.34 42.03 -8.47
C PHE A 904 -17.81 42.16 -9.91
N LYS A 905 -17.30 41.29 -10.78
CA LYS A 905 -17.71 41.20 -12.19
C LYS A 905 -18.52 39.93 -12.38
N PRO A 906 -19.80 40.01 -12.83
CA PRO A 906 -20.64 38.82 -12.99
C PRO A 906 -20.05 37.72 -13.90
N SER A 907 -19.23 38.09 -14.89
CA SER A 907 -18.62 37.14 -15.81
C SER A 907 -17.44 36.34 -15.23
N ASN A 908 -16.89 36.76 -14.09
CA ASN A 908 -15.71 36.16 -13.47
C ASN A 908 -15.86 35.80 -11.98
N THR A 909 -17.06 36.00 -11.44
CA THR A 909 -17.36 35.74 -10.02
C THR A 909 -18.52 34.77 -9.88
N ILE A 910 -18.30 33.70 -9.13
CA ILE A 910 -19.33 32.78 -8.65
C ILE A 910 -19.63 33.15 -7.19
N VAL A 911 -20.90 33.19 -6.81
CA VAL A 911 -21.29 33.49 -5.42
C VAL A 911 -21.84 32.23 -4.75
N GLN A 912 -21.24 31.80 -3.65
CA GLN A 912 -21.68 30.67 -2.85
C GLN A 912 -22.67 31.13 -1.76
N LEU A 913 -23.90 30.61 -1.81
CA LEU A 913 -25.03 31.09 -1.00
C LEU A 913 -25.14 30.27 0.28
N TRP A 914 -24.85 30.86 1.44
CA TRP A 914 -24.97 30.15 2.73
C TRP A 914 -26.13 30.61 3.61
N GLY A 915 -26.84 31.68 3.20
CA GLY A 915 -28.07 32.15 3.86
C GLY A 915 -29.19 31.12 3.91
N GLY A 916 -30.37 31.51 4.41
CA GLY A 916 -31.54 30.63 4.42
C GLY A 916 -32.04 30.35 3.01
N SER A 917 -32.55 29.13 2.76
CA SER A 917 -33.09 28.74 1.45
C SER A 917 -34.25 29.61 0.95
N THR A 918 -34.86 30.42 1.83
CA THR A 918 -35.96 31.33 1.53
C THR A 918 -35.56 32.81 1.41
N ASP A 919 -34.28 33.16 1.54
CA ASP A 919 -33.83 34.57 1.62
C ASP A 919 -33.86 35.29 0.26
N GLY A 920 -34.04 34.54 -0.84
CA GLY A 920 -34.19 35.08 -2.19
C GLY A 920 -32.88 35.41 -2.91
N ASP A 921 -31.73 35.06 -2.31
CA ASP A 921 -30.40 35.39 -2.84
C ASP A 921 -30.12 34.78 -4.22
N ALA A 922 -30.57 33.55 -4.46
CA ALA A 922 -30.41 32.93 -5.77
C ALA A 922 -31.07 33.76 -6.88
N GLU A 923 -32.32 34.19 -6.71
CA GLU A 923 -33.01 35.02 -7.71
C GLU A 923 -32.36 36.41 -7.81
N ARG A 924 -32.01 37.02 -6.67
CA ARG A 924 -31.39 38.35 -6.60
C ARG A 924 -30.07 38.42 -7.39
N LEU A 925 -29.18 37.45 -7.18
CA LEU A 925 -27.84 37.43 -7.77
C LEU A 925 -27.87 36.96 -9.24
N THR A 926 -28.65 35.92 -9.54
CA THR A 926 -28.76 35.42 -10.92
C THR A 926 -29.44 36.43 -11.85
N SER A 927 -30.42 37.20 -11.35
CA SER A 927 -31.03 38.32 -12.10
C SER A 927 -30.04 39.45 -12.44
N LYS A 928 -28.96 39.57 -11.65
CA LYS A 928 -27.84 40.49 -11.88
C LYS A 928 -26.73 39.87 -12.73
N GLY A 929 -26.91 38.65 -13.20
CA GLY A 929 -26.00 37.97 -14.12
C GLY A 929 -24.95 37.08 -13.46
N TYR A 930 -24.94 36.96 -12.12
CA TYR A 930 -23.97 36.12 -11.41
C TYR A 930 -24.30 34.64 -11.52
N GLU A 931 -23.27 33.81 -11.57
CA GLU A 931 -23.37 32.37 -11.34
C GLU A 931 -23.39 32.10 -9.83
N VAL A 932 -24.16 31.10 -9.39
CA VAL A 932 -24.31 30.78 -7.96
C VAL A 932 -24.18 29.29 -7.68
N VAL A 933 -23.65 28.98 -6.50
CA VAL A 933 -23.62 27.64 -5.88
C VAL A 933 -24.31 27.72 -4.54
N ALA A 934 -25.24 26.82 -4.22
CA ALA A 934 -26.00 26.90 -2.97
C ALA A 934 -25.43 26.00 -1.87
N SER A 935 -25.32 26.53 -0.66
CA SER A 935 -24.89 25.87 0.57
C SER A 935 -25.75 26.35 1.75
N TYR A 936 -27.06 26.49 1.54
CA TYR A 936 -27.97 27.09 2.54
C TYR A 936 -27.88 26.41 3.91
N TRP A 937 -27.65 27.19 4.97
CA TRP A 937 -27.43 26.66 6.33
C TRP A 937 -28.61 25.83 6.85
N ASP A 938 -29.84 26.13 6.39
CA ASP A 938 -31.07 25.49 6.83
C ASP A 938 -31.27 24.09 6.23
N ALA A 939 -30.47 23.69 5.24
CA ALA A 939 -30.54 22.39 4.59
C ALA A 939 -29.18 21.68 4.41
N TYR A 940 -28.11 22.40 4.12
CA TYR A 940 -26.86 21.84 3.61
C TYR A 940 -25.69 21.87 4.61
N TYR A 941 -25.83 22.48 5.78
CA TYR A 941 -24.81 22.43 6.84
C TYR A 941 -24.90 21.13 7.65
N LEU A 942 -23.84 20.34 7.61
CA LEU A 942 -23.77 18.99 8.17
C LEU A 942 -23.30 18.98 9.63
N ASP A 943 -22.66 20.04 10.08
CA ASP A 943 -22.25 20.34 11.45
C ASP A 943 -23.43 20.74 12.37
N CYS A 944 -24.61 21.04 11.82
CA CYS A 944 -25.77 21.44 12.61
C CYS A 944 -26.41 20.32 13.43
N GLY A 945 -27.00 20.70 14.57
CA GLY A 945 -27.86 19.83 15.38
C GLY A 945 -27.18 19.06 16.51
N PHE A 946 -25.88 19.28 16.71
CA PHE A 946 -25.13 18.75 17.85
C PHE A 946 -24.98 19.80 18.96
N GLY A 947 -24.28 19.45 20.05
CA GLY A 947 -24.06 20.37 21.18
C GLY A 947 -23.25 21.61 20.82
N GLY A 948 -23.58 22.75 21.42
CA GLY A 948 -22.81 23.98 21.27
C GLY A 948 -21.43 23.86 21.91
N TRP A 949 -20.39 24.27 21.20
CA TRP A 949 -19.00 24.14 21.65
C TRP A 949 -18.55 25.29 22.58
N VAL A 950 -19.16 26.48 22.44
CA VAL A 950 -18.93 27.67 23.30
C VAL A 950 -20.07 27.98 24.28
N SER A 951 -21.17 27.21 24.26
CA SER A 951 -22.33 27.49 25.11
C SER A 951 -23.12 26.23 25.49
N LYS A 952 -23.88 26.28 26.60
CA LYS A 952 -24.78 25.18 26.98
C LYS A 952 -26.01 25.16 26.07
N GLY A 953 -26.18 24.12 25.25
CA GLY A 953 -27.33 23.98 24.35
C GLY A 953 -26.95 23.29 23.04
N ASN A 954 -27.80 23.43 22.01
CA ASN A 954 -27.45 23.03 20.66
C ASN A 954 -26.56 24.10 19.99
N GLY A 955 -25.80 23.72 18.97
CA GLY A 955 -25.08 24.64 18.09
C GLY A 955 -26.02 25.62 17.36
N TRP A 956 -25.44 26.68 16.79
CA TRP A 956 -26.16 27.86 16.31
C TRP A 956 -27.18 27.55 15.20
N CYS A 957 -26.89 26.59 14.33
CA CYS A 957 -27.72 26.27 13.16
C CYS A 957 -28.65 25.05 13.35
N ALA A 958 -28.86 24.60 14.60
CA ALA A 958 -29.79 23.52 14.91
C ALA A 958 -31.21 23.76 14.34
N PRO A 959 -31.98 22.70 14.00
CA PRO A 959 -31.74 21.28 14.25
C PRO A 959 -30.82 20.60 13.23
N TYR A 960 -30.54 19.31 13.45
CA TYR A 960 -29.79 18.45 12.54
C TYR A 960 -30.46 18.39 11.16
N LYS A 961 -29.66 18.55 10.09
CA LYS A 961 -30.14 18.48 8.71
C LYS A 961 -30.17 17.04 8.25
N SER A 962 -31.36 16.46 8.17
CA SER A 962 -31.53 15.08 7.75
C SER A 962 -31.39 14.93 6.23
N TRP A 963 -31.08 13.72 5.77
CA TRP A 963 -30.94 13.45 4.34
C TRP A 963 -32.23 13.76 3.55
N GLN A 964 -33.40 13.68 4.19
CA GLN A 964 -34.70 14.03 3.60
C GLN A 964 -34.78 15.53 3.27
N VAL A 965 -34.31 16.39 4.18
CA VAL A 965 -34.27 17.85 3.97
C VAL A 965 -33.36 18.18 2.79
N ILE A 966 -32.17 17.58 2.76
CA ILE A 966 -31.20 17.74 1.68
C ILE A 966 -31.78 17.26 0.35
N TYR A 967 -32.44 16.10 0.34
CA TYR A 967 -33.00 15.51 -0.87
C TYR A 967 -34.13 16.34 -1.46
N ASP A 968 -35.01 16.93 -0.65
CA ASP A 968 -36.21 17.62 -1.14
C ASP A 968 -35.96 19.03 -1.67
N LEU A 969 -34.82 19.64 -1.32
CA LEU A 969 -34.50 21.01 -1.72
C LEU A 969 -34.09 21.11 -3.20
N ASP A 970 -34.97 21.67 -4.05
CA ASP A 970 -34.66 22.07 -5.43
C ASP A 970 -34.24 23.55 -5.46
N VAL A 971 -32.95 23.81 -5.57
CA VAL A 971 -32.37 25.17 -5.56
C VAL A 971 -32.74 26.02 -6.79
N ARG A 972 -33.32 25.41 -7.83
CA ARG A 972 -33.87 26.12 -9.01
C ARG A 972 -35.37 26.38 -8.89
N ALA A 973 -36.00 25.98 -7.78
CA ALA A 973 -37.42 26.24 -7.57
C ALA A 973 -37.71 27.74 -7.63
N ASN A 974 -38.79 28.11 -8.31
CA ASN A 974 -39.27 29.49 -8.45
C ASN A 974 -38.33 30.48 -9.19
N LEU A 975 -37.24 30.02 -9.81
CA LEU A 975 -36.40 30.84 -10.68
C LEU A 975 -36.91 30.85 -12.12
N THR A 976 -36.67 31.94 -12.85
CA THR A 976 -36.90 31.96 -14.30
C THR A 976 -35.98 30.97 -15.02
N ALA A 977 -36.35 30.49 -16.21
CA ALA A 977 -35.51 29.56 -16.99
C ALA A 977 -34.12 30.13 -17.32
N THR A 978 -34.00 31.46 -17.43
CA THR A 978 -32.72 32.15 -17.63
C THR A 978 -31.87 32.15 -16.36
N ASN A 979 -32.48 32.49 -15.22
CA ASN A 979 -31.80 32.53 -13.93
C ASN A 979 -31.39 31.13 -13.45
N ALA A 980 -32.24 30.12 -13.66
CA ALA A 980 -31.97 28.74 -13.30
C ALA A 980 -30.69 28.18 -13.96
N LYS A 981 -30.33 28.64 -15.16
CA LYS A 981 -29.06 28.24 -15.84
C LYS A 981 -27.81 28.76 -15.15
N ARG A 982 -27.93 29.83 -14.36
CA ARG A 982 -26.82 30.41 -13.60
C ARG A 982 -26.61 29.74 -12.25
N VAL A 983 -27.53 28.86 -11.83
CA VAL A 983 -27.34 27.98 -10.68
C VAL A 983 -26.50 26.79 -11.13
N LEU A 984 -25.21 26.80 -10.80
CA LEU A 984 -24.24 25.76 -11.18
C LEU A 984 -24.50 24.46 -10.42
N GLY A 985 -25.00 24.58 -9.19
CA GLY A 985 -25.40 23.46 -8.33
C GLY A 985 -25.31 23.83 -6.86
N SER A 986 -24.93 22.85 -6.02
CA SER A 986 -24.90 23.01 -4.57
C SER A 986 -23.74 22.27 -3.93
N GLU A 987 -23.39 22.66 -2.71
CA GLU A 987 -22.46 21.93 -1.85
C GLU A 987 -23.06 21.74 -0.45
N VAL A 988 -22.89 20.55 0.10
CA VAL A 988 -23.05 20.38 1.56
C VAL A 988 -21.80 20.90 2.25
N ALA A 989 -21.98 21.60 3.37
CA ALA A 989 -20.89 22.15 4.16
C ALA A 989 -20.66 21.33 5.41
N MET A 990 -19.42 20.89 5.61
CA MET A 990 -18.98 20.22 6.82
C MET A 990 -17.92 21.10 7.48
N TRP A 991 -18.38 22.05 8.29
CA TRP A 991 -17.54 22.84 9.18
C TRP A 991 -17.06 21.99 10.36
N SER A 992 -15.85 22.27 10.84
CA SER A 992 -15.11 21.31 11.66
C SER A 992 -14.83 21.79 13.07
N GLU A 993 -15.60 22.73 13.63
CA GLU A 993 -15.51 23.13 15.04
C GLU A 993 -15.80 21.94 15.98
N ILE A 994 -16.69 21.05 15.55
CA ILE A 994 -17.12 19.85 16.29
C ILE A 994 -17.10 18.57 15.43
N ALA A 995 -16.16 18.50 14.49
CA ALA A 995 -15.87 17.30 13.73
C ALA A 995 -14.34 17.14 13.59
N ASP A 996 -13.87 15.91 13.77
CA ASP A 996 -12.50 15.49 13.49
C ASP A 996 -12.53 14.30 12.52
N GLU A 997 -11.36 13.77 12.18
CA GLU A 997 -11.26 12.64 11.24
C GLU A 997 -12.01 11.37 11.69
N LYS A 998 -12.31 11.21 12.99
CA LYS A 998 -13.02 10.03 13.51
C LYS A 998 -14.53 10.16 13.37
N ALA A 999 -15.06 11.38 13.41
CA ALA A 999 -16.49 11.63 13.34
C ALA A 999 -17.01 12.06 11.95
N VAL A 1000 -16.13 12.61 11.11
CA VAL A 1000 -16.54 13.32 9.88
C VAL A 1000 -17.29 12.43 8.88
N GLU A 1001 -16.85 11.18 8.67
CA GLU A 1001 -17.43 10.31 7.66
C GLU A 1001 -18.92 10.04 7.97
N ALA A 1002 -19.24 9.71 9.22
CA ALA A 1002 -20.62 9.47 9.64
C ALA A 1002 -21.49 10.74 9.62
N LYS A 1003 -20.90 11.94 9.77
CA LYS A 1003 -21.62 13.20 9.58
C LYS A 1003 -21.90 13.43 8.10
N ILE A 1004 -20.98 13.14 7.20
CA ILE A 1004 -21.17 13.35 5.76
C ILE A 1004 -22.10 12.31 5.16
N TRP A 1005 -21.91 11.03 5.49
CA TRP A 1005 -22.59 9.91 4.86
C TRP A 1005 -23.69 9.34 5.75
N PRO A 1006 -24.91 9.09 5.20
CA PRO A 1006 -25.25 9.08 3.78
C PRO A 1006 -25.88 10.40 3.27
N ARG A 1007 -25.83 11.48 4.07
CA ARG A 1007 -26.47 12.77 3.74
C ARG A 1007 -25.99 13.37 2.42
N ALA A 1008 -24.68 13.31 2.15
CA ALA A 1008 -24.11 13.78 0.88
C ALA A 1008 -24.56 12.93 -0.34
N ALA A 1009 -24.90 11.65 -0.16
CA ALA A 1009 -25.47 10.84 -1.24
C ALA A 1009 -26.87 11.33 -1.64
N ALA A 1010 -27.62 11.93 -0.72
CA ALA A 1010 -28.91 12.56 -1.02
C ALA A 1010 -28.72 13.81 -1.89
N LEU A 1011 -27.72 14.64 -1.57
CA LEU A 1011 -27.34 15.78 -2.41
C LEU A 1011 -26.91 15.30 -3.81
N ALA A 1012 -26.12 14.22 -3.86
CA ALA A 1012 -25.62 13.69 -5.12
C ALA A 1012 -26.75 13.34 -6.10
N GLU A 1013 -27.80 12.64 -5.66
CA GLU A 1013 -28.95 12.33 -6.52
C GLU A 1013 -29.78 13.57 -6.87
N ARG A 1014 -30.00 14.49 -5.92
CA ARG A 1014 -30.67 15.77 -6.17
C ARG A 1014 -29.95 16.54 -7.28
N LEU A 1015 -28.63 16.62 -7.25
CA LEU A 1015 -27.87 17.36 -8.25
C LEU A 1015 -27.58 16.56 -9.54
N TRP A 1016 -27.67 15.24 -9.50
CA TRP A 1016 -27.54 14.42 -10.70
C TRP A 1016 -28.83 14.41 -11.51
N THR A 1017 -29.99 14.17 -10.88
CA THR A 1017 -31.26 13.96 -11.60
C THR A 1017 -32.25 15.13 -11.49
N ASN A 1018 -32.09 16.01 -10.51
CA ASN A 1018 -33.07 17.00 -10.07
C ASN A 1018 -34.53 16.48 -10.08
N PRO A 1019 -34.83 15.45 -9.26
CA PRO A 1019 -36.09 14.74 -9.34
C PRO A 1019 -37.27 15.62 -8.94
N LYS A 1020 -38.40 15.48 -9.63
CA LYS A 1020 -39.68 16.13 -9.25
C LYS A 1020 -40.41 15.40 -8.12
N THR A 1021 -39.96 14.20 -7.77
CA THR A 1021 -40.43 13.45 -6.60
C THR A 1021 -39.65 13.83 -5.34
N ASN A 1022 -40.21 13.50 -4.18
CA ASN A 1022 -39.60 13.75 -2.87
C ASN A 1022 -38.85 12.52 -2.32
N TRP A 1023 -38.22 12.67 -1.16
CA TRP A 1023 -37.40 11.66 -0.49
C TRP A 1023 -38.11 10.33 -0.28
N LYS A 1024 -39.45 10.32 -0.14
CA LYS A 1024 -40.21 9.08 0.04
C LYS A 1024 -40.01 8.13 -1.13
N SER A 1025 -39.87 8.66 -2.34
CA SER A 1025 -39.60 7.87 -3.56
C SER A 1025 -38.17 7.31 -3.63
N ALA A 1026 -37.23 7.92 -2.90
CA ALA A 1026 -35.82 7.52 -2.86
C ALA A 1026 -35.47 6.63 -1.66
N MET A 1027 -36.33 6.55 -0.64
CA MET A 1027 -36.06 5.86 0.63
C MET A 1027 -35.43 4.46 0.45
N THR A 1028 -36.00 3.60 -0.39
CA THR A 1028 -35.46 2.25 -0.62
C THR A 1028 -34.05 2.30 -1.21
N ARG A 1029 -33.81 3.17 -2.20
CA ARG A 1029 -32.51 3.30 -2.87
C ARG A 1029 -31.48 3.99 -1.99
N MET A 1030 -31.89 4.98 -1.21
CA MET A 1030 -31.04 5.64 -0.21
C MET A 1030 -30.52 4.64 0.82
N ARG A 1031 -31.39 3.73 1.30
CA ARG A 1031 -30.94 2.67 2.20
C ARG A 1031 -29.92 1.74 1.56
N ILE A 1032 -30.17 1.27 0.33
CA ILE A 1032 -29.22 0.42 -0.40
C ILE A 1032 -27.89 1.16 -0.61
N GLN A 1033 -27.94 2.44 -0.95
CA GLN A 1033 -26.74 3.25 -1.15
C GLN A 1033 -25.96 3.44 0.15
N ARG A 1034 -26.63 3.64 1.29
CA ARG A 1034 -25.98 3.69 2.60
C ARG A 1034 -25.26 2.38 2.90
N ASP A 1035 -25.89 1.24 2.66
CA ASP A 1035 -25.26 -0.07 2.92
C ASP A 1035 -24.05 -0.28 1.99
N ARG A 1036 -24.12 0.12 0.72
CA ARG A 1036 -22.96 0.14 -0.20
C ARG A 1036 -21.80 1.00 0.30
N ILE A 1037 -22.09 2.16 0.89
CA ILE A 1037 -21.06 3.03 1.48
C ILE A 1037 -20.43 2.34 2.70
N ALA A 1038 -21.24 1.71 3.55
CA ALA A 1038 -20.75 0.95 4.71
C ALA A 1038 -19.89 -0.26 4.30
N ASP A 1039 -20.33 -1.02 3.30
CA ASP A 1039 -19.62 -2.20 2.77
C ASP A 1039 -18.29 -1.83 2.11
N ALA A 1040 -18.14 -0.57 1.66
CA ALA A 1040 -16.88 -0.01 1.18
C ALA A 1040 -15.93 0.43 2.32
N GLY A 1041 -16.29 0.17 3.59
CA GLY A 1041 -15.46 0.49 4.76
C GLY A 1041 -15.56 1.94 5.24
N VAL A 1042 -16.53 2.71 4.75
CA VAL A 1042 -16.70 4.13 5.10
C VAL A 1042 -17.66 4.29 6.28
N GLY A 1043 -17.30 5.13 7.25
CA GLY A 1043 -18.19 5.50 8.35
C GLY A 1043 -19.45 6.15 7.81
N THR A 1044 -20.62 5.55 8.06
CA THR A 1044 -21.91 6.09 7.63
C THR A 1044 -22.99 5.91 8.68
N ASP A 1045 -23.76 6.97 8.90
CA ASP A 1045 -24.86 6.96 9.86
C ASP A 1045 -26.00 6.01 9.42
N ALA A 1046 -26.82 5.59 10.38
CA ALA A 1046 -27.96 4.74 10.13
C ALA A 1046 -29.16 5.58 9.66
N VAL A 1047 -29.81 5.16 8.56
CA VAL A 1047 -31.00 5.86 8.02
C VAL A 1047 -32.30 5.44 8.72
N HIS A 1048 -32.41 4.16 9.07
CA HIS A 1048 -33.55 3.52 9.76
C HIS A 1048 -33.14 2.09 10.21
N PRO A 1049 -33.94 1.39 11.04
CA PRO A 1049 -33.62 0.02 11.45
C PRO A 1049 -33.45 -0.95 10.27
N LEU A 1050 -32.54 -1.94 10.39
CA LEU A 1050 -32.31 -2.97 9.38
C LEU A 1050 -33.59 -3.74 9.02
N TRP A 1051 -34.50 -3.92 9.98
CA TRP A 1051 -35.80 -4.55 9.74
C TRP A 1051 -36.60 -3.84 8.63
N CYS A 1052 -36.49 -2.52 8.51
CA CYS A 1052 -37.16 -1.74 7.46
C CYS A 1052 -36.61 -2.04 6.06
N ARG A 1053 -35.33 -2.40 5.94
CA ARG A 1053 -34.71 -2.85 4.68
C ARG A 1053 -35.21 -4.23 4.26
N GLN A 1054 -35.40 -5.12 5.23
CA GLN A 1054 -35.93 -6.47 5.02
C GLN A 1054 -37.45 -6.48 4.78
N ASN A 1055 -38.15 -5.43 5.22
CA ASN A 1055 -39.61 -5.30 5.15
C ASN A 1055 -40.02 -3.99 4.43
N PRO A 1056 -39.70 -3.84 3.13
CA PRO A 1056 -39.98 -2.62 2.39
C PRO A 1056 -41.48 -2.27 2.45
N GLY A 1057 -41.78 -0.99 2.64
CA GLY A 1057 -43.15 -0.48 2.78
C GLY A 1057 -43.81 -0.67 4.16
N LYS A 1058 -43.14 -1.31 5.12
CA LYS A 1058 -43.66 -1.44 6.51
C LYS A 1058 -43.23 -0.33 7.46
N CYS A 1059 -42.20 0.44 7.10
CA CYS A 1059 -41.68 1.56 7.89
C CYS A 1059 -42.10 2.92 7.30
N THR A 1060 -43.38 3.05 6.96
CA THR A 1060 -44.00 4.31 6.56
C THR A 1060 -44.81 4.85 7.72
N LEU A 1061 -44.52 6.08 8.17
CA LEU A 1061 -45.45 6.81 9.04
C LEU A 1061 -46.72 7.10 8.21
N VAL A 1062 -47.88 6.72 8.75
CA VAL A 1062 -49.22 7.01 8.17
C VAL A 1062 -49.45 8.51 8.16
#